data_AF-A0A8T2NPX1-F1
#
_entry.id   AF-A0A8T2NPX1-F1
#
_cell.length_a   1.000
_cell.length_b   1.000
_cell.length_c   1.000
_cell.angle_alpha   90.00
_cell.angle_beta   90.00
_cell.angle_gamma   90.00
#
_symmetry.space_group_name_H-M   'P 1'
#
loop_
_entity.id
_entity.type
_entity.pdbx_description
1 polymer ?
#
loop_
_entity_poly.entity_id
_entity_poly.type
_entity_poly.pdbx_seq_one_letter_code
_entity_poly.pdbx_strand_id
1 'polypeptide(L)'
;MAAIKPTEPEWLPATPVSAVACRLGPEACCTAIFRLPISLPDGKDAGPLSTQTSGGAARLRVEAGSGEQALVGTPEELSGPTRPRQSRQKPPPQINGVSWDKLTGTMRVSFCQGLLTGAIALNLLILYYVSRAQQQMMDKRRDSGKGSPKKAALPMPGLGGGTGLVGGGVAAVGGGAVGGGNGRSPRVTVLVRDFEDFENYVGEVARSFLRQRADLPFLAVADTPPYPPLALPEGARLLVLAPSPEQPPQAHRPEFHVQTEYVLLVPDGVELDQARQLDRLIRELEGEGGGPVRLVAAPVLARSAVQCLHLRVSLREWTATYTQAASGSSGSVCTALRGDAVVLVRSEDLFNLSTPLARPLLASLFIQTSLRGWKVKLLEGPCFSASRRPLFSSAHNQWKADTRLREATARLMRDFGIKRLLHPDGKEQWFGCSKETPRCFGTVRDDTPEYLYLERWTPPCCLRALRETTKYVINILESSGVRYWLEGGTLLGAARHQDIIPWDYDVDLGIYLEDVPNCDYLKNLDAGSLVDANGYVWERAVEGDFYRVQYSEANHLHVDLWPFYPRNGVMTKDTWTEHKQDVEFPEHFLQPLVPMPFAGITAYGPNNHRAFLELKFGEGVIENPQYPNPTKKRLDRSRLRRACQNSGVGLGYVLPSRPCTPYRTCLSTRDPNRSPFNQHGPGWARLAPWTDIFTLRLAEASVGV
;
A
#
# COMPACT_ATOMS: atom_id res chain seq x y z
N MET A 1 21.81 -61.00 4.95
CA MET A 1 20.89 -61.64 5.92
C MET A 1 20.89 -60.84 7.21
N ALA A 2 19.79 -60.89 7.96
CA ALA A 2 19.56 -60.22 9.26
C ALA A 2 19.64 -58.68 9.25
N ALA A 3 18.73 -58.06 10.00
CA ALA A 3 18.69 -56.63 10.27
C ALA A 3 18.59 -56.41 11.79
N ILE A 4 19.06 -55.27 12.28
CA ILE A 4 18.92 -54.86 13.70
C ILE A 4 18.35 -53.44 13.72
N LYS A 5 17.32 -53.22 14.54
CA LYS A 5 16.67 -51.92 14.73
C LYS A 5 17.39 -51.09 15.81
N PRO A 6 17.46 -49.75 15.67
CA PRO A 6 17.54 -48.84 16.82
C PRO A 6 16.17 -48.72 17.52
N THR A 7 16.17 -48.33 18.79
CA THR A 7 14.97 -48.17 19.65
C THR A 7 14.51 -46.73 19.77
N GLU A 8 13.20 -46.53 19.97
CA GLU A 8 12.61 -45.24 20.35
C GLU A 8 12.77 -44.97 21.87
N PRO A 9 12.87 -43.69 22.31
CA PRO A 9 12.82 -43.32 23.72
C PRO A 9 11.38 -43.10 24.21
N GLU A 10 11.12 -43.46 25.47
CA GLU A 10 9.79 -43.42 26.10
C GLU A 10 9.32 -41.99 26.45
N TRP A 11 8.00 -41.79 26.42
CA TRP A 11 7.33 -40.61 26.99
C TRP A 11 6.50 -41.03 28.22
N LEU A 12 6.77 -40.40 29.38
CA LEU A 12 5.95 -40.57 30.59
C LEU A 12 4.81 -39.53 30.65
N PRO A 13 3.66 -39.88 31.25
CA PRO A 13 2.41 -39.14 31.04
C PRO A 13 2.21 -37.95 31.99
N ALA A 14 1.47 -36.95 31.51
CA ALA A 14 0.88 -35.90 32.35
C ALA A 14 -0.55 -36.28 32.77
N THR A 15 -0.86 -36.19 34.06
CA THR A 15 -2.23 -36.34 34.59
C THR A 15 -2.85 -34.98 34.95
N PRO A 16 -4.20 -34.84 34.92
CA PRO A 16 -4.85 -33.53 34.84
C PRO A 16 -5.36 -32.99 36.20
N VAL A 17 -5.41 -31.67 36.34
CA VAL A 17 -6.18 -31.00 37.41
C VAL A 17 -6.99 -29.82 36.85
N SER A 18 -8.32 -29.98 36.91
CA SER A 18 -9.40 -28.99 37.02
C SER A 18 -9.21 -27.56 36.48
N ALA A 19 -9.98 -27.24 35.43
CA ALA A 19 -10.37 -25.85 35.14
C ALA A 19 -11.46 -25.38 36.12
N VAL A 20 -11.28 -24.21 36.74
CA VAL A 20 -12.32 -23.53 37.53
C VAL A 20 -13.06 -22.54 36.64
N ALA A 21 -14.34 -22.79 36.37
CA ALA A 21 -15.18 -21.93 35.54
C ALA A 21 -16.20 -21.15 36.39
N CYS A 22 -15.86 -19.91 36.76
CA CYS A 22 -16.83 -18.98 37.34
C CYS A 22 -17.48 -18.14 36.24
N ARG A 23 -18.73 -18.48 35.87
CA ARG A 23 -19.65 -17.53 35.23
C ARG A 23 -20.44 -16.82 36.31
N LEU A 24 -20.40 -15.49 36.32
CA LEU A 24 -21.46 -14.66 36.89
C LEU A 24 -22.00 -13.75 35.80
N GLY A 25 -23.32 -13.55 35.82
CA GLY A 25 -24.04 -12.70 34.88
C GLY A 25 -23.86 -11.20 35.17
N PRO A 26 -24.35 -10.33 34.28
CA PRO A 26 -24.20 -8.89 34.41
C PRO A 26 -25.26 -8.29 35.31
N GLU A 27 -24.91 -7.19 35.98
CA GLU A 27 -25.76 -6.00 35.99
C GLU A 27 -24.91 -4.74 36.19
N ALA A 28 -25.39 -3.59 35.71
CA ALA A 28 -24.65 -2.33 35.71
C ALA A 28 -25.19 -1.38 36.78
N CYS A 29 -24.31 -0.57 37.39
CA CYS A 29 -24.73 0.49 38.31
C CYS A 29 -23.88 1.75 38.13
N CYS A 30 -24.52 2.86 37.74
CA CYS A 30 -23.90 4.17 37.58
C CYS A 30 -24.83 5.28 38.11
N THR A 31 -24.45 5.89 39.23
CA THR A 31 -25.01 7.15 39.79
C THR A 31 -24.00 7.72 40.79
N ALA A 32 -23.94 9.02 41.11
CA ALA A 32 -24.77 10.19 40.72
C ALA A 32 -23.81 11.38 40.39
N ILE A 33 -24.20 12.65 40.15
CA ILE A 33 -25.36 13.50 40.49
C ILE A 33 -25.49 14.56 39.35
N PHE A 34 -26.64 15.14 38.93
CA PHE A 34 -27.63 15.87 39.73
C PHE A 34 -28.99 16.16 39.00
N ARG A 35 -30.09 16.21 39.79
CA ARG A 35 -31.39 16.93 39.63
C ARG A 35 -32.42 16.52 38.53
N LEU A 36 -33.39 15.67 38.94
CA LEU A 36 -34.82 15.96 39.27
C LEU A 36 -35.69 16.89 38.36
N PRO A 37 -37.05 16.78 38.38
CA PRO A 37 -37.97 15.73 38.91
C PRO A 37 -38.95 15.20 37.79
N ILE A 38 -39.96 14.32 37.96
CA ILE A 38 -41.23 14.40 38.74
C ILE A 38 -41.97 13.01 38.73
N SER A 39 -42.68 12.70 39.84
CA SER A 39 -43.80 11.72 40.07
C SER A 39 -43.65 10.18 39.97
N LEU A 40 -44.12 9.55 41.06
CA LEU A 40 -44.56 8.15 41.30
C LEU A 40 -46.10 8.02 41.00
N PRO A 41 -46.86 6.93 41.32
CA PRO A 41 -46.56 5.61 41.94
C PRO A 41 -47.17 4.43 41.11
N ASP A 42 -47.49 3.19 41.56
CA ASP A 42 -47.28 2.40 42.80
C ASP A 42 -47.37 0.86 42.52
N GLY A 43 -46.85 0.04 43.45
CA GLY A 43 -47.38 -1.28 43.88
C GLY A 43 -47.44 -2.51 42.94
N LYS A 44 -47.66 -3.75 43.44
CA LYS A 44 -47.44 -4.28 44.82
C LYS A 44 -47.56 -5.83 44.90
N ASP A 45 -46.96 -6.40 45.95
CA ASP A 45 -47.26 -7.66 46.67
C ASP A 45 -47.13 -9.08 46.02
N ALA A 46 -46.42 -9.95 46.76
CA ALA A 46 -46.57 -11.42 46.96
C ALA A 46 -46.26 -12.49 45.87
N GLY A 47 -45.59 -13.57 46.32
CA GLY A 47 -45.52 -14.91 45.69
C GLY A 47 -46.22 -15.97 46.58
N PRO A 48 -45.74 -17.23 46.74
CA PRO A 48 -44.55 -17.88 46.16
C PRO A 48 -44.74 -19.39 45.76
N LEU A 49 -43.60 -20.09 45.55
CA LEU A 49 -43.35 -21.55 45.63
C LEU A 49 -43.60 -22.51 44.42
N SER A 50 -42.63 -23.41 44.23
CA SER A 50 -42.66 -24.77 43.62
C SER A 50 -42.97 -24.92 42.10
N THR A 51 -42.47 -25.91 41.33
CA THR A 51 -41.33 -26.85 41.47
C THR A 51 -40.90 -27.41 40.08
N GLN A 52 -39.70 -28.00 39.97
CA GLN A 52 -39.27 -28.99 38.94
C GLN A 52 -39.26 -28.55 37.45
N THR A 53 -38.11 -28.23 36.84
CA THR A 53 -37.09 -29.14 36.24
C THR A 53 -37.46 -29.87 34.94
N SER A 54 -37.21 -29.25 33.80
CA SER A 54 -36.74 -29.87 32.53
C SER A 54 -36.26 -28.77 31.56
N GLY A 55 -35.44 -29.03 30.53
CA GLY A 55 -34.82 -30.31 30.20
C GLY A 55 -34.05 -30.40 28.86
N GLY A 56 -33.54 -29.30 28.31
CA GLY A 56 -32.62 -29.31 27.16
C GLY A 56 -33.24 -29.43 25.77
N ALA A 57 -32.87 -28.52 24.86
CA ALA A 57 -33.08 -28.67 23.42
C ALA A 57 -31.88 -29.37 22.78
N ALA A 58 -32.12 -30.27 21.83
CA ALA A 58 -31.09 -31.16 21.29
C ALA A 58 -30.27 -30.55 20.13
N ARG A 59 -29.08 -31.12 19.89
CA ARG A 59 -28.44 -31.10 18.56
C ARG A 59 -27.78 -32.44 18.22
N LEU A 60 -28.29 -33.03 17.14
CA LEU A 60 -27.59 -33.75 16.07
C LEU A 60 -26.49 -34.76 16.45
N ARG A 61 -26.70 -36.01 16.03
CA ARG A 61 -25.62 -36.89 15.53
C ARG A 61 -26.11 -37.59 14.26
N VAL A 62 -25.21 -37.79 13.31
CA VAL A 62 -25.41 -38.55 12.06
C VAL A 62 -24.54 -39.78 12.13
N GLU A 63 -25.07 -40.95 11.74
CA GLU A 63 -24.30 -42.06 11.15
C GLU A 63 -25.25 -43.10 10.52
N ALA A 64 -24.70 -44.12 9.84
CA ALA A 64 -25.38 -44.84 8.75
C ALA A 64 -25.76 -46.31 9.06
N GLY A 65 -26.64 -46.86 8.21
CA GLY A 65 -27.05 -48.27 8.11
C GLY A 65 -28.45 -48.37 7.49
N SER A 66 -28.70 -48.94 6.30
CA SER A 66 -28.47 -50.31 5.78
C SER A 66 -29.58 -51.30 6.15
N GLY A 67 -30.39 -51.74 5.17
CA GLY A 67 -31.37 -52.82 5.31
C GLY A 67 -32.54 -52.74 4.31
N GLU A 68 -32.94 -53.90 3.78
CA GLU A 68 -34.15 -54.32 3.03
C GLU A 68 -35.30 -53.32 2.68
N GLN A 69 -35.88 -53.33 1.47
CA GLN A 69 -36.87 -54.30 0.90
C GLN A 69 -38.20 -54.37 1.72
N ALA A 70 -39.42 -54.38 1.14
CA ALA A 70 -39.83 -54.47 -0.28
C ALA A 70 -41.28 -53.95 -0.57
N LEU A 71 -41.56 -53.74 -1.88
CA LEU A 71 -42.83 -53.96 -2.63
C LEU A 71 -44.18 -53.22 -2.32
N VAL A 72 -44.61 -52.45 -3.34
CA VAL A 72 -45.96 -52.45 -4.01
C VAL A 72 -47.23 -51.93 -3.29
N GLY A 73 -47.94 -51.00 -3.96
CA GLY A 73 -49.37 -50.66 -3.69
C GLY A 73 -49.89 -49.43 -4.48
N THR A 74 -50.79 -49.64 -5.45
CA THR A 74 -51.44 -48.64 -6.36
C THR A 74 -52.79 -49.18 -6.86
N PRO A 75 -53.71 -48.41 -7.50
CA PRO A 75 -54.12 -46.99 -7.39
C PRO A 75 -55.69 -46.85 -7.30
N GLU A 76 -56.28 -45.80 -7.92
CA GLU A 76 -57.72 -45.43 -8.19
C GLU A 76 -58.19 -44.15 -7.44
N GLU A 77 -58.72 -43.09 -8.07
CA GLU A 77 -59.96 -42.88 -8.87
C GLU A 77 -61.25 -42.96 -8.01
N LEU A 78 -62.33 -42.15 -8.16
CA LEU A 78 -62.89 -41.21 -9.17
C LEU A 78 -63.66 -40.06 -8.39
N SER A 79 -64.41 -39.03 -8.86
CA SER A 79 -65.00 -38.54 -10.14
C SER A 79 -65.40 -37.02 -10.03
N GLY A 80 -66.10 -36.44 -11.03
CA GLY A 80 -66.80 -35.12 -10.99
C GLY A 80 -68.33 -35.28 -11.24
N PRO A 81 -69.09 -34.34 -11.87
CA PRO A 81 -68.75 -32.99 -12.38
C PRO A 81 -69.89 -31.90 -12.32
N THR A 82 -69.76 -30.81 -13.11
CA THR A 82 -70.82 -29.91 -13.70
C THR A 82 -71.35 -28.62 -12.98
N ARG A 83 -72.15 -27.83 -13.74
CA ARG A 83 -72.40 -26.34 -13.79
C ARG A 83 -73.89 -26.10 -14.23
N PRO A 84 -74.42 -24.91 -14.61
CA PRO A 84 -74.15 -23.47 -14.31
C PRO A 84 -75.44 -22.58 -14.10
N ARG A 85 -75.31 -21.26 -13.82
CA ARG A 85 -76.09 -20.16 -14.48
C ARG A 85 -75.54 -18.73 -14.23
N GLN A 86 -76.13 -17.71 -14.86
CA GLN A 86 -75.67 -16.29 -14.99
C GLN A 86 -76.68 -15.31 -14.32
N SER A 87 -76.51 -13.97 -14.18
CA SER A 87 -75.63 -12.92 -14.77
C SER A 87 -75.28 -11.83 -13.71
N ARG A 88 -74.94 -10.53 -13.88
CA ARG A 88 -75.01 -9.48 -14.95
C ARG A 88 -73.91 -8.40 -14.71
N GLN A 89 -73.75 -7.39 -15.59
CA GLN A 89 -72.55 -6.52 -15.71
C GLN A 89 -72.72 -5.05 -15.24
N LYS A 90 -71.59 -4.31 -15.11
CA LYS A 90 -71.47 -2.87 -15.48
C LYS A 90 -70.05 -2.53 -16.01
N PRO A 91 -69.86 -1.51 -16.89
CA PRO A 91 -68.63 -1.26 -17.65
C PRO A 91 -67.80 -0.01 -17.21
N PRO A 92 -66.58 0.21 -17.75
CA PRO A 92 -65.69 1.34 -17.39
C PRO A 92 -65.91 2.62 -18.23
N PRO A 93 -65.38 3.80 -17.79
CA PRO A 93 -65.42 5.06 -18.53
C PRO A 93 -64.27 5.22 -19.56
N GLN A 94 -64.48 6.10 -20.55
CA GLN A 94 -63.53 6.41 -21.64
C GLN A 94 -62.78 7.74 -21.44
N ILE A 95 -61.70 7.91 -22.21
CA ILE A 95 -60.96 9.17 -22.41
C ILE A 95 -61.83 10.19 -23.17
N ASN A 96 -61.69 11.49 -22.89
CA ASN A 96 -62.31 12.54 -23.72
C ASN A 96 -61.53 13.87 -23.68
N GLY A 97 -61.50 14.55 -24.84
CA GLY A 97 -61.51 16.01 -25.00
C GLY A 97 -60.46 16.90 -24.30
N VAL A 98 -59.57 17.51 -25.10
CA VAL A 98 -58.77 18.67 -24.68
C VAL A 98 -59.67 19.91 -24.51
N SER A 99 -59.36 20.76 -23.52
CA SER A 99 -59.84 22.15 -23.46
C SER A 99 -58.67 23.08 -23.07
N TRP A 100 -58.38 24.05 -23.93
CA TRP A 100 -57.32 25.06 -23.74
C TRP A 100 -57.91 26.33 -23.13
N ASP A 101 -58.25 26.34 -21.84
CA ASP A 101 -58.72 27.56 -21.17
C ASP A 101 -58.46 27.58 -19.65
N LYS A 102 -57.23 27.99 -19.26
CA LYS A 102 -56.86 28.71 -18.02
C LYS A 102 -55.33 28.73 -17.80
N LEU A 103 -54.66 29.64 -18.51
CA LEU A 103 -53.41 30.22 -17.98
C LEU A 103 -53.74 31.04 -16.72
N THR A 104 -52.76 31.20 -15.82
CA THR A 104 -52.87 31.78 -14.45
C THR A 104 -53.51 30.88 -13.37
N GLY A 105 -52.79 29.83 -12.96
CA GLY A 105 -53.03 29.11 -11.70
C GLY A 105 -51.92 29.41 -10.68
N THR A 106 -52.27 29.91 -9.49
CA THR A 106 -51.28 30.27 -8.46
C THR A 106 -50.62 29.06 -7.80
N MET A 107 -49.28 29.05 -7.76
CA MET A 107 -48.49 27.98 -7.15
C MET A 107 -48.64 27.98 -5.61
N ARG A 108 -49.46 27.07 -5.08
CA ARG A 108 -49.62 26.87 -3.62
C ARG A 108 -48.42 26.13 -3.05
N VAL A 109 -47.51 26.87 -2.42
CA VAL A 109 -46.38 26.32 -1.65
C VAL A 109 -46.92 25.45 -0.50
N SER A 110 -46.47 24.21 -0.40
CA SER A 110 -46.81 23.31 0.69
C SER A 110 -46.19 23.77 2.01
N PHE A 111 -46.86 23.55 3.15
CA PHE A 111 -46.35 23.91 4.48
C PHE A 111 -44.94 23.35 4.74
N CYS A 112 -44.66 22.12 4.30
CA CYS A 112 -43.33 21.51 4.41
C CYS A 112 -42.28 22.18 3.52
N GLN A 113 -42.66 22.70 2.34
CA GLN A 113 -41.76 23.49 1.49
C GLN A 113 -41.46 24.86 2.11
N GLY A 114 -42.46 25.48 2.76
CA GLY A 114 -42.27 26.69 3.56
C GLY A 114 -41.28 26.49 4.72
N LEU A 115 -41.45 25.42 5.50
CA LEU A 115 -40.53 25.05 6.58
C LEU A 115 -39.11 24.78 6.07
N LEU A 116 -38.95 24.00 4.99
CA LEU A 116 -37.64 23.71 4.41
C LEU A 116 -36.94 24.99 3.91
N THR A 117 -37.68 25.87 3.22
CA THR A 117 -37.16 27.16 2.74
C THR A 117 -36.75 28.06 3.91
N GLY A 118 -37.55 28.10 4.99
CA GLY A 118 -37.21 28.83 6.22
C GLY A 118 -35.97 28.29 6.92
N ALA A 119 -35.80 26.97 6.99
CA ALA A 119 -34.61 26.34 7.57
C ALA A 119 -33.34 26.61 6.75
N ILE A 120 -33.43 26.61 5.42
CA ILE A 120 -32.33 26.99 4.52
C ILE A 120 -31.97 28.47 4.70
N ALA A 121 -32.97 29.36 4.70
CA ALA A 121 -32.76 30.80 4.89
C ALA A 121 -32.13 31.12 6.25
N LEU A 122 -32.54 30.44 7.32
CA LEU A 122 -31.97 30.62 8.66
C LEU A 122 -30.50 30.16 8.72
N ASN A 123 -30.15 29.02 8.11
CA ASN A 123 -28.77 28.56 8.04
C ASN A 123 -27.88 29.51 7.22
N LEU A 124 -28.37 30.02 6.09
CA LEU A 124 -27.66 31.03 5.30
C LEU A 124 -27.46 32.34 6.07
N LEU A 125 -28.45 32.77 6.87
CA LEU A 125 -28.33 33.94 7.74
C LEU A 125 -27.26 33.74 8.82
N ILE A 126 -27.22 32.55 9.45
CA ILE A 126 -26.20 32.19 10.45
C ILE A 126 -24.80 32.21 9.82
N LEU A 127 -24.62 31.56 8.65
CA LEU A 127 -23.35 31.54 7.93
C LEU A 127 -22.89 32.94 7.53
N TYR A 128 -23.80 33.81 7.09
CA TYR A 128 -23.51 35.21 6.79
C TYR A 128 -23.03 35.99 8.03
N TYR A 129 -23.69 35.85 9.18
CA TYR A 129 -23.26 36.52 10.41
C TYR A 129 -21.93 35.97 10.95
N VAL A 130 -21.68 34.66 10.87
CA VAL A 130 -20.39 34.06 11.24
C VAL A 130 -19.27 34.57 10.34
N SER A 131 -19.48 34.61 9.01
CA SER A 131 -18.52 35.16 8.04
C SER A 131 -18.22 36.63 8.31
N ARG A 132 -19.26 37.45 8.56
CA ARG A 132 -19.13 38.87 8.87
C ARG A 132 -18.41 39.13 10.20
N ALA A 133 -18.63 38.29 11.22
CA ALA A 133 -17.90 38.36 12.48
C ALA A 133 -16.40 37.99 12.30
N GLN A 134 -16.09 37.00 11.48
CA GLN A 134 -14.71 36.65 11.12
C GLN A 134 -14.01 37.79 10.36
N GLN A 135 -14.69 38.42 9.39
CA GLN A 135 -14.18 39.61 8.69
C GLN A 135 -13.89 40.76 9.66
N GLN A 136 -14.82 41.09 10.56
CA GLN A 136 -14.60 42.12 11.58
C GLN A 136 -13.41 41.83 12.51
N MET A 137 -13.13 40.57 12.85
CA MET A 137 -11.92 40.21 13.60
C MET A 137 -10.63 40.37 12.78
N MET A 138 -10.69 40.11 11.47
CA MET A 138 -9.53 40.29 10.57
C MET A 138 -9.20 41.76 10.35
N ASP A 139 -10.19 42.62 10.11
CA ASP A 139 -9.96 44.06 9.94
C ASP A 139 -9.48 44.71 11.25
N LYS A 140 -10.02 44.30 12.40
CA LYS A 140 -9.55 44.80 13.71
C LYS A 140 -8.10 44.41 14.02
N ARG A 141 -7.59 43.30 13.45
CA ARG A 141 -6.16 42.93 13.47
C ARG A 141 -5.31 43.73 12.47
N ARG A 142 -5.89 44.13 11.34
CA ARG A 142 -5.24 44.91 10.28
C ARG A 142 -4.99 46.36 10.69
N ASP A 143 -5.96 47.00 11.35
CA ASP A 143 -5.84 48.41 11.77
C ASP A 143 -4.95 48.58 13.01
N SER A 144 -4.93 47.59 13.90
CA SER A 144 -3.99 47.53 15.05
C SER A 144 -2.51 47.47 14.63
N GLY A 145 -2.21 47.24 13.35
CA GLY A 145 -0.86 47.20 12.78
C GLY A 145 -0.25 48.55 12.38
N LYS A 146 -0.95 49.69 12.57
CA LYS A 146 -0.47 51.02 12.14
C LYS A 146 -0.66 52.12 13.20
N GLY A 147 0.22 52.15 14.20
CA GLY A 147 0.29 53.27 15.17
C GLY A 147 1.64 53.35 15.89
N SER A 148 2.42 54.38 15.59
CA SER A 148 3.77 54.60 16.17
C SER A 148 3.78 55.70 17.25
N PRO A 149 4.39 55.49 18.42
CA PRO A 149 4.67 56.55 19.39
C PRO A 149 6.13 57.09 19.28
N LYS A 150 6.32 58.39 19.54
CA LYS A 150 7.66 59.01 19.73
C LYS A 150 7.65 59.99 20.92
N LYS A 151 8.62 59.79 21.83
CA LYS A 151 9.20 60.74 22.82
C LYS A 151 8.27 61.45 23.84
N ALA A 152 8.46 61.12 25.13
CA ALA A 152 9.05 62.00 26.18
C ALA A 152 9.02 61.32 27.58
N ALA A 153 9.79 61.68 28.62
CA ALA A 153 11.22 62.04 28.70
C ALA A 153 11.72 62.09 30.19
N LEU A 154 12.73 61.27 30.54
CA LEU A 154 13.66 61.44 31.70
C LEU A 154 13.06 61.42 33.15
N PRO A 155 13.85 61.35 34.27
CA PRO A 155 15.29 61.61 34.44
C PRO A 155 16.17 60.50 35.09
N MET A 156 17.48 60.79 35.18
CA MET A 156 18.56 60.01 35.82
C MET A 156 18.80 60.41 37.30
N PRO A 157 19.49 59.58 38.09
CA PRO A 157 20.88 59.90 38.49
C PRO A 157 21.85 58.70 38.32
N GLY A 158 23.18 58.82 38.38
CA GLY A 158 24.07 59.97 38.64
C GLY A 158 25.52 59.69 38.16
N LEU A 159 26.48 60.59 38.42
CA LEU A 159 27.85 60.55 37.86
C LEU A 159 28.94 59.99 38.80
N GLY A 160 30.01 59.46 38.21
CA GLY A 160 31.34 59.28 38.83
C GLY A 160 32.05 57.99 38.39
N GLY A 161 33.29 57.97 37.85
CA GLY A 161 34.15 59.07 37.40
C GLY A 161 35.63 58.86 37.77
N GLY A 162 36.43 58.21 36.91
CA GLY A 162 37.86 57.99 37.18
C GLY A 162 38.67 57.35 36.03
N THR A 163 39.71 58.08 35.60
CA THR A 163 40.97 57.70 34.90
C THR A 163 41.37 56.21 34.83
N GLY A 164 42.05 55.72 33.77
CA GLY A 164 42.58 56.36 32.55
C GLY A 164 43.70 55.51 31.88
N LEU A 165 44.29 55.99 30.77
CA LEU A 165 45.44 55.41 30.00
C LEU A 165 45.17 54.01 29.37
N VAL A 166 45.19 53.76 28.05
CA VAL A 166 46.08 54.11 26.91
C VAL A 166 47.40 53.32 26.88
N GLY A 167 47.53 52.44 25.87
CA GLY A 167 48.80 52.23 25.16
C GLY A 167 49.37 50.79 25.08
N GLY A 168 49.88 50.43 23.89
CA GLY A 168 50.96 49.45 23.71
C GLY A 168 50.56 47.98 23.49
N GLY A 169 51.10 47.36 22.45
CA GLY A 169 51.05 45.91 22.22
C GLY A 169 52.43 45.31 21.94
N VAL A 170 52.45 44.15 21.26
CA VAL A 170 53.61 43.46 20.65
C VAL A 170 54.37 42.44 21.54
N ALA A 171 54.71 41.29 20.90
CA ALA A 171 55.74 40.27 21.22
C ALA A 171 55.63 39.33 22.46
N ALA A 172 55.00 38.17 22.21
CA ALA A 172 55.61 36.82 22.31
C ALA A 172 56.73 36.49 23.33
N VAL A 173 56.35 35.73 24.37
CA VAL A 173 57.11 34.65 25.05
C VAL A 173 56.06 33.59 25.46
N GLY A 174 56.28 32.27 25.48
CA GLY A 174 57.42 31.45 25.05
C GLY A 174 57.52 30.15 25.89
N GLY A 175 57.31 28.98 25.26
CA GLY A 175 57.62 27.66 25.84
C GLY A 175 56.70 27.15 26.97
N GLY A 176 55.81 26.20 26.66
CA GLY A 176 54.93 25.55 27.66
C GLY A 176 54.36 24.21 27.16
N ALA A 177 55.22 23.19 27.00
CA ALA A 177 54.81 21.90 26.47
C ALA A 177 54.13 21.02 27.53
N VAL A 178 52.83 20.77 27.38
CA VAL A 178 52.06 19.83 28.22
C VAL A 178 51.20 18.92 27.34
N GLY A 179 51.40 17.61 27.48
CA GLY A 179 50.40 16.57 27.16
C GLY A 179 49.68 16.67 25.81
N GLY A 180 50.40 16.46 24.70
CA GLY A 180 49.82 16.36 23.35
C GLY A 180 48.96 15.09 23.12
N GLY A 181 47.88 14.93 23.88
CA GLY A 181 46.85 13.93 23.62
C GLY A 181 46.18 14.22 22.28
N ASN A 182 46.36 13.34 21.30
CA ASN A 182 45.91 13.55 19.92
C ASN A 182 44.39 13.36 19.77
N GLY A 183 43.64 14.32 20.31
CA GLY A 183 42.17 14.34 20.40
C GLY A 183 41.49 14.51 19.04
N ARG A 184 41.53 13.47 18.20
CA ARG A 184 40.67 13.35 17.02
C ARG A 184 39.21 13.50 17.44
N SER A 185 38.50 14.42 16.80
CA SER A 185 37.06 14.61 16.98
C SER A 185 36.28 13.30 16.74
N PRO A 186 35.17 13.04 17.46
CA PRO A 186 34.40 11.81 17.31
C PRO A 186 33.87 11.68 15.88
N ARG A 187 34.23 10.58 15.19
CA ARG A 187 33.80 10.32 13.81
C ARG A 187 32.42 9.69 13.69
N VAL A 188 31.81 9.26 14.80
CA VAL A 188 30.56 8.50 14.83
C VAL A 188 29.57 9.10 15.82
N THR A 189 28.32 9.29 15.43
CA THR A 189 27.19 9.49 16.36
C THR A 189 26.46 8.16 16.55
N VAL A 190 26.20 7.79 17.80
CA VAL A 190 25.36 6.63 18.15
C VAL A 190 23.90 7.06 18.15
N LEU A 191 23.03 6.32 17.46
CA LEU A 191 21.62 6.66 17.29
C LEU A 191 20.73 5.45 17.62
N VAL A 192 19.88 5.59 18.63
CA VAL A 192 18.86 4.60 19.03
C VAL A 192 17.48 5.12 18.65
N ARG A 193 16.69 4.30 17.93
CA ARG A 193 15.43 4.71 17.30
C ARG A 193 14.28 3.71 17.44
N ASP A 194 14.56 2.42 17.31
CA ASP A 194 13.58 1.37 17.62
C ASP A 194 13.74 0.97 19.10
N PHE A 195 12.89 1.58 19.93
CA PHE A 195 12.68 1.27 21.35
C PHE A 195 11.21 1.54 21.69
N GLU A 196 10.74 1.11 22.86
CA GLU A 196 9.36 1.29 23.30
C GLU A 196 9.27 2.00 24.66
N ASP A 197 8.47 3.06 24.75
CA ASP A 197 8.44 3.96 25.92
C ASP A 197 8.13 3.23 27.24
N PHE A 198 7.33 2.16 27.16
CA PHE A 198 6.83 1.42 28.32
C PHE A 198 7.81 0.35 28.87
N GLU A 199 8.80 -0.08 28.10
CA GLU A 199 9.86 -1.02 28.51
C GLU A 199 11.03 -0.88 27.52
N ASN A 200 12.15 -0.30 27.95
CA ASN A 200 13.33 -0.06 27.14
C ASN A 200 14.62 -0.01 27.99
N TYR A 201 15.77 -0.12 27.33
CA TYR A 201 17.11 -0.02 27.92
C TYR A 201 17.94 1.16 27.40
N VAL A 202 17.33 2.16 26.74
CA VAL A 202 18.05 3.25 26.04
C VAL A 202 19.08 3.97 26.93
N GLY A 203 18.75 4.17 28.22
CA GLY A 203 19.67 4.76 29.20
C GLY A 203 20.84 3.84 29.60
N GLU A 204 20.65 2.51 29.58
CA GLU A 204 21.72 1.52 29.78
C GLU A 204 22.61 1.39 28.55
N VAL A 205 22.02 1.37 27.35
CA VAL A 205 22.74 1.46 26.06
C VAL A 205 23.64 2.70 26.05
N ALA A 206 23.10 3.89 26.34
CA ALA A 206 23.86 5.12 26.45
C ALA A 206 25.03 5.02 27.45
N ARG A 207 24.78 4.48 28.64
CA ARG A 207 25.80 4.27 29.68
C ARG A 207 26.86 3.23 29.29
N SER A 208 26.54 2.27 28.43
CA SER A 208 27.49 1.27 27.91
C SER A 208 28.45 1.92 26.90
N PHE A 209 27.92 2.64 25.90
CA PHE A 209 28.73 3.32 24.88
C PHE A 209 29.61 4.44 25.46
N LEU A 210 29.06 5.31 26.30
CA LEU A 210 29.80 6.44 26.90
C LEU A 210 30.89 6.00 27.88
N ARG A 211 30.77 4.81 28.50
CA ARG A 211 31.83 4.24 29.35
C ARG A 211 33.08 3.84 28.56
N GLN A 212 32.91 3.41 27.31
CA GLN A 212 34.01 3.03 26.43
C GLN A 212 34.67 4.25 25.78
N ARG A 213 33.85 5.24 25.44
CA ARG A 213 34.21 6.43 24.66
C ARG A 213 33.33 7.61 25.10
N ALA A 214 33.78 8.35 26.12
CA ALA A 214 33.05 9.50 26.65
C ALA A 214 32.95 10.68 25.66
N ASP A 215 33.70 10.64 24.55
CA ASP A 215 33.63 11.58 23.43
C ASP A 215 32.47 11.35 22.46
N LEU A 216 31.78 10.19 22.51
CA LEU A 216 30.74 9.86 21.52
C LEU A 216 29.47 10.69 21.70
N PRO A 217 29.01 11.42 20.67
CA PRO A 217 27.65 11.93 20.63
C PRO A 217 26.66 10.75 20.64
N PHE A 218 25.76 10.73 21.62
CA PHE A 218 24.69 9.73 21.71
C PHE A 218 23.31 10.41 21.56
N LEU A 219 22.46 9.84 20.71
CA LEU A 219 21.14 10.38 20.36
C LEU A 219 20.05 9.31 20.44
N ALA A 220 19.14 9.43 21.41
CA ALA A 220 17.86 8.74 21.39
C ALA A 220 16.89 9.54 20.49
N VAL A 221 16.15 8.88 19.60
CA VAL A 221 15.25 9.57 18.65
C VAL A 221 13.82 9.02 18.74
N ALA A 222 12.92 9.85 19.24
CA ALA A 222 11.50 9.53 19.39
C ALA A 222 10.63 10.35 18.42
N ASP A 223 9.42 9.86 18.12
CA ASP A 223 8.44 10.66 17.37
C ASP A 223 7.84 11.73 18.26
N THR A 224 7.34 11.34 19.44
CA THR A 224 6.85 12.21 20.52
C THR A 224 7.75 12.08 21.75
N PRO A 225 7.70 13.01 22.74
CA PRO A 225 8.43 12.84 23.99
C PRO A 225 8.04 11.52 24.70
N PRO A 226 9.00 10.62 25.01
CA PRO A 226 8.69 9.35 25.68
C PRO A 226 8.10 9.55 27.08
N TYR A 227 7.14 8.69 27.45
CA TYR A 227 6.60 8.63 28.80
C TYR A 227 6.55 7.16 29.29
N PRO A 228 7.16 6.82 30.45
CA PRO A 228 7.93 7.71 31.34
C PRO A 228 9.19 8.31 30.68
N PRO A 229 9.70 9.45 31.16
CA PRO A 229 10.88 10.09 30.59
C PRO A 229 12.12 9.19 30.63
N LEU A 230 12.91 9.19 29.55
CA LEU A 230 14.11 8.36 29.45
C LEU A 230 15.20 8.81 30.44
N ALA A 231 15.68 7.88 31.27
CA ALA A 231 16.81 8.09 32.19
C ALA A 231 18.16 8.05 31.45
N LEU A 232 18.40 9.06 30.61
CA LEU A 232 19.64 9.26 29.86
C LEU A 232 20.78 9.79 30.76
N PRO A 233 22.02 9.32 30.59
CA PRO A 233 23.19 9.88 31.25
C PRO A 233 23.60 11.24 30.65
N GLU A 234 24.47 11.96 31.36
CA GLU A 234 25.19 13.12 30.80
C GLU A 234 25.94 12.74 29.51
N GLY A 235 25.95 13.64 28.53
CA GLY A 235 26.48 13.40 27.18
C GLY A 235 25.48 12.77 26.19
N ALA A 236 24.45 12.06 26.67
CA ALA A 236 23.36 11.56 25.83
C ALA A 236 22.24 12.59 25.68
N ARG A 237 21.61 12.64 24.50
CA ARG A 237 20.52 13.59 24.18
C ARG A 237 19.30 12.88 23.60
N LEU A 238 18.12 13.47 23.79
CA LEU A 238 16.87 13.08 23.15
C LEU A 238 16.54 14.05 22.01
N LEU A 239 16.19 13.50 20.85
CA LEU A 239 15.56 14.21 19.73
C LEU A 239 14.10 13.78 19.60
N VAL A 240 13.20 14.75 19.41
CA VAL A 240 11.77 14.55 19.15
C VAL A 240 11.45 15.03 17.74
N LEU A 241 10.98 14.12 16.88
CA LEU A 241 10.74 14.38 15.45
C LEU A 241 9.40 15.08 15.16
N ALA A 242 8.41 14.98 16.05
CA ALA A 242 7.16 15.70 15.91
C ALA A 242 7.38 17.22 16.08
N PRO A 243 6.91 18.07 15.13
CA PRO A 243 7.17 19.50 15.16
C PRO A 243 6.40 20.21 16.29
N SER A 244 7.08 21.10 17.02
CA SER A 244 6.45 22.03 17.96
C SER A 244 6.28 23.42 17.33
N PRO A 245 5.12 24.09 17.48
CA PRO A 245 4.94 25.49 17.07
C PRO A 245 5.90 26.48 17.75
N GLU A 246 6.50 26.10 18.87
CA GLU A 246 7.43 26.93 19.66
C GLU A 246 8.89 26.81 19.21
N GLN A 247 9.22 25.86 18.34
CA GLN A 247 10.60 25.51 17.99
C GLN A 247 10.88 25.67 16.49
N PRO A 248 12.12 26.03 16.09
CA PRO A 248 12.48 26.16 14.69
C PRO A 248 12.50 24.77 14.01
N PRO A 249 12.20 24.65 12.69
CA PRO A 249 12.14 23.35 12.01
C PRO A 249 13.40 22.48 12.13
N GLN A 250 14.58 23.10 12.31
CA GLN A 250 15.86 22.44 12.56
C GLN A 250 15.88 21.63 13.86
N ALA A 251 15.10 22.02 14.88
CA ALA A 251 15.04 21.31 16.16
C ALA A 251 14.55 19.87 16.03
N HIS A 252 13.70 19.59 15.03
CA HIS A 252 13.05 18.30 14.80
C HIS A 252 13.70 17.46 13.69
N ARG A 253 14.75 17.98 13.07
CA ARG A 253 15.38 17.43 11.86
C ARG A 253 16.71 16.75 12.21
N PRO A 254 16.83 15.42 12.10
CA PRO A 254 17.97 14.68 12.62
C PRO A 254 19.30 15.06 11.96
N GLU A 255 19.28 15.56 10.72
CA GLU A 255 20.46 16.04 10.01
C GLU A 255 21.13 17.26 10.66
N PHE A 256 20.42 18.02 11.50
CA PHE A 256 20.99 19.14 12.26
C PHE A 256 21.61 18.73 13.62
N HIS A 257 21.35 17.50 14.07
CA HIS A 257 21.83 16.97 15.36
C HIS A 257 23.05 16.04 15.23
N VAL A 258 23.39 15.63 13.99
CA VAL A 258 24.55 14.81 13.65
C VAL A 258 25.59 15.66 12.92
N GLN A 259 26.78 15.81 13.52
CA GLN A 259 27.91 16.56 12.97
C GLN A 259 29.11 15.65 12.62
N THR A 260 28.91 14.34 12.71
CA THR A 260 29.93 13.30 12.56
C THR A 260 29.84 12.64 11.18
N GLU A 261 30.93 12.01 10.73
CA GLU A 261 31.03 11.42 9.40
C GLU A 261 30.11 10.18 9.21
N TYR A 262 29.87 9.44 10.29
CA TYR A 262 29.05 8.23 10.30
C TYR A 262 27.97 8.26 11.39
N VAL A 263 26.83 7.63 11.09
CA VAL A 263 25.83 7.25 12.10
C VAL A 263 25.93 5.75 12.35
N LEU A 264 25.96 5.38 13.63
CA LEU A 264 25.82 4.02 14.10
C LEU A 264 24.39 3.82 14.60
N LEU A 265 23.58 3.10 13.82
CA LEU A 265 22.23 2.72 14.15
C LEU A 265 22.27 1.52 15.09
N VAL A 266 21.76 1.70 16.32
CA VAL A 266 21.85 0.72 17.41
C VAL A 266 20.43 0.33 17.87
N PRO A 267 20.06 -0.97 17.84
CA PRO A 267 18.84 -1.46 18.47
C PRO A 267 18.87 -1.25 20.00
N ASP A 268 17.69 -1.14 20.62
CA ASP A 268 17.62 -1.05 22.08
C ASP A 268 18.14 -2.34 22.76
N GLY A 269 18.66 -2.18 23.99
CA GLY A 269 19.26 -3.28 24.75
C GLY A 269 20.62 -3.78 24.24
N VAL A 270 21.26 -3.11 23.28
CA VAL A 270 22.59 -3.50 22.77
C VAL A 270 23.72 -2.76 23.51
N GLU A 271 24.74 -3.48 23.96
CA GLU A 271 25.89 -2.95 24.69
C GLU A 271 27.15 -2.83 23.82
N LEU A 272 28.05 -1.90 24.17
CA LEU A 272 29.38 -1.77 23.55
C LEU A 272 30.43 -2.35 24.50
N ASP A 273 30.88 -3.56 24.20
CA ASP A 273 31.85 -4.29 25.03
C ASP A 273 33.24 -3.65 25.03
N GLN A 274 33.67 -3.10 23.89
CA GLN A 274 35.05 -2.66 23.60
C GLN A 274 35.07 -1.63 22.46
N ALA A 275 35.63 -0.44 22.69
CA ALA A 275 35.71 0.64 21.69
C ALA A 275 36.16 0.20 20.27
N ARG A 276 37.11 -0.76 20.18
CA ARG A 276 37.61 -1.33 18.92
C ARG A 276 36.55 -1.97 18.01
N GLN A 277 35.35 -2.28 18.52
CA GLN A 277 34.22 -2.75 17.71
C GLN A 277 33.81 -1.66 16.69
N LEU A 278 33.78 -0.39 17.11
CA LEU A 278 33.47 0.76 16.26
C LEU A 278 34.57 0.99 15.23
N ASP A 279 35.83 1.00 15.67
CA ASP A 279 36.98 1.25 14.80
C ASP A 279 37.16 0.15 13.74
N ARG A 280 36.59 -1.06 13.94
CA ARG A 280 36.51 -2.09 12.89
C ARG A 280 35.39 -1.80 11.89
N LEU A 281 34.18 -1.46 12.34
CA LEU A 281 33.07 -1.09 11.45
C LEU A 281 33.44 0.07 10.51
N ILE A 282 34.12 1.09 11.03
CA ILE A 282 34.57 2.26 10.24
C ILE A 282 35.55 1.81 9.15
N ARG A 283 36.61 1.07 9.51
CA ARG A 283 37.64 0.63 8.54
C ARG A 283 37.10 -0.30 7.46
N GLU A 284 36.12 -1.14 7.78
CA GLU A 284 35.43 -1.97 6.78
C GLU A 284 34.65 -1.09 5.79
N LEU A 285 33.89 -0.09 6.26
CA LEU A 285 33.12 0.83 5.40
C LEU A 285 34.02 1.80 4.61
N GLU A 286 35.19 2.16 5.14
CA GLU A 286 36.25 2.88 4.41
C GLU A 286 36.85 2.01 3.29
N GLY A 287 37.08 0.73 3.56
CA GLY A 287 37.68 -0.22 2.62
C GLY A 287 36.83 -0.52 1.38
N GLU A 288 35.50 -0.47 1.50
CA GLU A 288 34.57 -0.58 0.35
C GLU A 288 34.58 0.68 -0.54
N GLY A 289 35.12 1.81 -0.04
CA GLY A 289 35.34 3.05 -0.77
C GLY A 289 34.08 3.63 -1.42
N GLY A 290 34.10 3.72 -2.76
CA GLY A 290 32.98 4.19 -3.58
C GLY A 290 32.06 3.08 -4.11
N GLY A 291 32.18 1.85 -3.60
CA GLY A 291 31.47 0.68 -4.09
C GLY A 291 29.96 0.65 -3.82
N PRO A 292 29.27 -0.43 -4.23
CA PRO A 292 27.84 -0.60 -3.98
C PRO A 292 27.50 -0.86 -2.50
N VAL A 293 28.49 -1.28 -1.68
CA VAL A 293 28.32 -1.38 -0.23
C VAL A 293 28.40 0.02 0.37
N ARG A 294 27.28 0.48 0.94
CA ARG A 294 27.17 1.80 1.61
C ARG A 294 26.89 1.68 3.11
N LEU A 295 26.69 0.45 3.59
CA LEU A 295 26.41 0.14 4.98
C LEU A 295 27.25 -1.09 5.39
N VAL A 296 27.77 -1.07 6.62
CA VAL A 296 28.42 -2.25 7.24
C VAL A 296 27.68 -2.58 8.53
N ALA A 297 27.41 -3.85 8.76
CA ALA A 297 26.63 -4.32 9.89
C ALA A 297 27.39 -5.36 10.73
N ALA A 298 27.19 -5.29 12.04
CA ALA A 298 27.67 -6.27 13.01
C ALA A 298 26.46 -6.96 13.67
N PRO A 299 26.47 -8.30 13.82
CA PRO A 299 25.39 -9.01 14.49
C PRO A 299 25.40 -8.77 16.01
N VAL A 300 24.20 -8.69 16.59
CA VAL A 300 24.03 -8.75 18.05
C VAL A 300 24.00 -10.23 18.48
N LEU A 301 24.64 -10.55 19.61
CA LEU A 301 24.62 -11.88 20.23
C LEU A 301 23.29 -12.11 20.97
N ALA A 302 22.20 -12.18 20.19
CA ALA A 302 20.85 -12.50 20.64
C ALA A 302 20.56 -14.01 20.54
N ARG A 303 19.36 -14.44 20.96
CA ARG A 303 18.88 -15.83 20.79
C ARG A 303 18.61 -16.22 19.34
N SER A 304 18.49 -15.24 18.45
CA SER A 304 18.24 -15.39 17.01
C SER A 304 19.42 -14.83 16.20
N ALA A 305 19.93 -15.62 15.26
CA ALA A 305 21.00 -15.19 14.36
C ALA A 305 20.49 -14.18 13.32
N VAL A 306 21.32 -13.18 12.99
CA VAL A 306 21.04 -12.22 11.91
C VAL A 306 21.09 -12.92 10.55
N GLN A 307 20.03 -12.75 9.76
CA GLN A 307 19.90 -13.32 8.43
C GLN A 307 20.23 -12.27 7.36
N CYS A 308 21.21 -12.59 6.51
CA CYS A 308 21.50 -11.84 5.29
C CYS A 308 20.44 -12.17 4.22
N LEU A 309 19.76 -11.15 3.68
CA LEU A 309 18.66 -11.32 2.73
C LEU A 309 18.88 -10.49 1.46
N HIS A 310 18.40 -11.01 0.33
CA HIS A 310 18.19 -10.23 -0.87
C HIS A 310 16.75 -9.71 -0.91
N LEU A 311 16.61 -8.40 -1.03
CA LEU A 311 15.37 -7.64 -1.10
C LEU A 311 15.27 -6.97 -2.48
N ARG A 312 14.31 -7.40 -3.30
CA ARG A 312 13.87 -6.69 -4.51
C ARG A 312 12.65 -5.83 -4.17
N VAL A 313 12.71 -4.53 -4.43
CA VAL A 313 11.56 -3.63 -4.30
C VAL A 313 11.12 -3.18 -5.69
N SER A 314 9.82 -3.28 -5.96
CA SER A 314 9.22 -2.80 -7.20
C SER A 314 8.06 -1.86 -6.87
N LEU A 315 8.32 -0.55 -6.97
CA LEU A 315 7.29 0.48 -6.77
C LEU A 315 6.18 0.37 -7.81
N ARG A 316 6.53 -0.03 -9.04
CA ARG A 316 5.59 -0.28 -10.15
C ARG A 316 4.59 -1.38 -9.81
N GLU A 317 5.07 -2.49 -9.27
CA GLU A 317 4.27 -3.66 -8.88
C GLU A 317 3.79 -3.57 -7.42
N TRP A 318 4.00 -2.43 -6.74
CA TRP A 318 3.72 -2.17 -5.32
C TRP A 318 4.20 -3.30 -4.38
N THR A 319 5.29 -3.98 -4.74
CA THR A 319 5.71 -5.24 -4.10
C THR A 319 7.13 -5.13 -3.55
N ALA A 320 7.34 -5.62 -2.33
CA ALA A 320 8.68 -5.86 -1.76
C ALA A 320 8.87 -7.36 -1.53
N THR A 321 9.95 -7.93 -2.06
CA THR A 321 10.21 -9.38 -2.04
C THR A 321 11.53 -9.68 -1.37
N TYR A 322 11.48 -10.33 -0.22
CA TYR A 322 12.63 -10.85 0.52
C TYR A 322 12.88 -12.31 0.13
N THR A 323 14.15 -12.62 -0.14
CA THR A 323 14.67 -13.96 -0.47
C THR A 323 15.96 -14.20 0.31
N GLN A 324 16.31 -15.48 0.52
CA GLN A 324 17.52 -15.84 1.24
C GLN A 324 18.76 -15.44 0.43
N ALA A 325 19.74 -14.75 1.04
CA ALA A 325 21.02 -14.52 0.38
C ALA A 325 21.86 -15.81 0.36
N ALA A 326 22.63 -16.03 -0.71
CA ALA A 326 23.55 -17.16 -0.79
C ALA A 326 24.70 -17.00 0.22
N SER A 327 24.97 -18.04 1.02
CA SER A 327 26.06 -18.04 1.99
C SER A 327 27.42 -18.14 1.30
N GLY A 328 28.17 -17.04 1.28
CA GLY A 328 29.60 -17.00 0.98
C GLY A 328 30.42 -16.80 2.26
N SER A 329 31.65 -17.31 2.29
CA SER A 329 32.63 -17.03 3.33
C SER A 329 33.32 -15.68 3.08
N SER A 330 33.79 -15.02 4.15
CA SER A 330 34.38 -13.66 4.16
C SER A 330 33.36 -12.52 4.26
N GLY A 331 32.29 -12.71 5.05
CA GLY A 331 31.23 -11.73 5.28
C GLY A 331 30.17 -11.73 4.18
N SER A 332 28.90 -11.65 4.57
CA SER A 332 27.79 -11.79 3.62
C SER A 332 27.27 -10.41 3.17
N VAL A 333 27.25 -10.19 1.85
CA VAL A 333 26.84 -8.91 1.26
C VAL A 333 25.38 -9.01 0.77
N CYS A 334 24.50 -8.30 1.46
CA CYS A 334 23.05 -8.36 1.34
C CYS A 334 22.48 -7.07 0.71
N THR A 335 21.17 -7.04 0.46
CA THR A 335 20.43 -5.77 0.32
C THR A 335 19.45 -5.52 1.48
N ALA A 336 19.27 -6.49 2.37
CA ALA A 336 18.56 -6.34 3.64
C ALA A 336 19.09 -7.31 4.72
N LEU A 337 18.79 -7.00 5.98
CA LEU A 337 19.00 -7.89 7.13
C LEU A 337 17.66 -8.20 7.83
N ARG A 338 17.64 -9.29 8.59
CA ARG A 338 16.56 -9.64 9.53
C ARG A 338 17.18 -10.15 10.84
N GLY A 339 16.63 -9.73 11.98
CA GLY A 339 17.25 -9.93 13.30
C GLY A 339 18.13 -8.75 13.71
N ASP A 340 18.58 -8.76 14.96
CA ASP A 340 19.19 -7.59 15.59
C ASP A 340 20.64 -7.37 15.14
N ALA A 341 20.87 -6.24 14.48
CA ALA A 341 22.19 -5.85 13.98
C ALA A 341 22.46 -4.38 14.24
N VAL A 342 23.69 -4.06 14.63
CA VAL A 342 24.20 -2.69 14.66
C VAL A 342 24.67 -2.33 13.25
N VAL A 343 24.23 -1.19 12.71
CA VAL A 343 24.50 -0.80 11.32
C VAL A 343 25.21 0.55 11.27
N LEU A 344 26.43 0.58 10.71
CA LEU A 344 27.17 1.80 10.39
C LEU A 344 26.84 2.26 8.96
N VAL A 345 26.56 3.54 8.80
CA VAL A 345 26.29 4.21 7.51
C VAL A 345 26.91 5.62 7.53
N ARG A 346 27.30 6.15 6.37
CA ARG A 346 27.77 7.56 6.27
C ARG A 346 26.60 8.50 6.58
N SER A 347 26.84 9.59 7.31
CA SER A 347 25.81 10.58 7.64
C SER A 347 25.21 11.21 6.38
N GLU A 348 26.04 11.47 5.36
CA GLU A 348 25.59 11.96 4.05
C GLU A 348 24.65 10.97 3.33
N ASP A 349 24.92 9.66 3.41
CA ASP A 349 24.11 8.62 2.77
C ASP A 349 22.76 8.45 3.50
N LEU A 350 22.79 8.46 4.84
CA LEU A 350 21.59 8.32 5.67
C LEU A 350 20.65 9.51 5.47
N PHE A 351 21.12 10.75 5.61
CA PHE A 351 20.25 11.93 5.52
C PHE A 351 19.90 12.35 4.08
N ASN A 352 20.44 11.65 3.07
CA ASN A 352 19.97 11.67 1.68
C ASN A 352 18.93 10.56 1.36
N LEU A 353 18.44 9.86 2.39
CA LEU A 353 17.21 9.06 2.32
C LEU A 353 15.97 9.96 2.53
N SER A 354 14.81 9.56 1.99
CA SER A 354 13.60 10.40 2.05
C SER A 354 12.95 10.37 3.44
N THR A 355 13.09 9.27 4.17
CA THR A 355 12.55 9.06 5.51
C THR A 355 13.57 8.27 6.35
N PRO A 356 14.73 8.87 6.69
CA PRO A 356 15.90 8.15 7.22
C PRO A 356 15.63 7.37 8.51
N LEU A 357 14.69 7.86 9.33
CA LEU A 357 14.37 7.32 10.66
C LEU A 357 12.89 6.89 10.78
N ALA A 358 12.20 6.57 9.68
CA ALA A 358 10.86 5.98 9.76
C ALA A 358 10.91 4.55 10.33
N ARG A 359 9.95 4.18 11.19
CA ARG A 359 9.91 2.89 11.90
C ARG A 359 9.08 1.83 11.13
N PRO A 360 9.44 0.54 11.16
CA PRO A 360 10.64 -0.04 11.77
C PRO A 360 11.90 0.37 10.99
N LEU A 361 12.95 0.78 11.69
CA LEU A 361 14.12 1.47 11.11
C LEU A 361 14.79 0.64 10.03
N LEU A 362 15.13 -0.62 10.33
CA LEU A 362 15.83 -1.48 9.37
C LEU A 362 14.96 -1.82 8.15
N ALA A 363 13.63 -1.97 8.32
CA ALA A 363 12.72 -2.19 7.20
C ALA A 363 12.66 -0.94 6.29
N SER A 364 12.53 0.25 6.88
CA SER A 364 12.55 1.53 6.16
C SER A 364 13.87 1.75 5.40
N LEU A 365 14.98 1.52 6.10
CA LEU A 365 16.34 1.66 5.60
C LEU A 365 16.59 0.72 4.41
N PHE A 366 16.31 -0.57 4.54
CA PHE A 366 16.61 -1.55 3.49
C PHE A 366 15.69 -1.41 2.27
N ILE A 367 14.44 -0.96 2.41
CA ILE A 367 13.61 -0.60 1.25
C ILE A 367 14.20 0.61 0.50
N GLN A 368 14.56 1.68 1.21
CA GLN A 368 15.09 2.91 0.58
C GLN A 368 16.48 2.73 -0.02
N THR A 369 17.31 1.84 0.53
CA THR A 369 18.67 1.56 0.05
C THR A 369 18.70 0.50 -1.05
N SER A 370 17.85 -0.54 -1.00
CA SER A 370 17.63 -1.47 -2.13
C SER A 370 17.18 -0.72 -3.40
N LEU A 371 16.25 0.23 -3.27
CA LEU A 371 15.81 1.10 -4.37
C LEU A 371 16.92 1.99 -4.97
N ARG A 372 18.02 2.21 -4.24
CA ARG A 372 19.22 2.93 -4.70
C ARG A 372 20.30 1.98 -5.25
N GLY A 373 20.07 0.67 -5.26
CA GLY A 373 21.06 -0.35 -5.61
C GLY A 373 22.15 -0.56 -4.56
N TRP A 374 22.00 0.01 -3.36
CA TRP A 374 22.98 -0.07 -2.29
C TRP A 374 22.91 -1.43 -1.59
N LYS A 375 24.04 -1.83 -1.01
CA LYS A 375 24.25 -3.10 -0.30
C LYS A 375 24.73 -2.87 1.13
N VAL A 376 24.47 -3.86 1.98
CA VAL A 376 24.97 -3.95 3.36
C VAL A 376 25.90 -5.15 3.49
N LYS A 377 27.09 -4.95 4.07
CA LYS A 377 28.04 -6.03 4.37
C LYS A 377 27.87 -6.47 5.83
N LEU A 378 27.32 -7.66 6.05
CA LEU A 378 27.23 -8.27 7.37
C LEU A 378 28.56 -8.96 7.71
N LEU A 379 29.23 -8.46 8.74
CA LEU A 379 30.51 -8.99 9.19
C LEU A 379 30.33 -10.27 10.03
N GLU A 380 31.27 -11.21 9.87
CA GLU A 380 31.43 -12.37 10.77
C GLU A 380 31.94 -11.95 12.17
N GLY A 381 32.48 -10.74 12.28
CA GLY A 381 32.83 -10.09 13.54
C GLY A 381 33.25 -8.63 13.30
N PRO A 382 33.14 -7.71 14.28
CA PRO A 382 32.79 -7.97 15.66
C PRO A 382 31.30 -8.28 15.82
N CYS A 383 30.96 -8.98 16.89
CA CYS A 383 29.59 -9.05 17.37
C CYS A 383 29.42 -8.06 18.54
N PHE A 384 28.19 -7.66 18.84
CA PHE A 384 27.83 -6.82 20.00
C PHE A 384 27.04 -7.63 21.02
N SER A 385 27.26 -7.41 22.32
CA SER A 385 26.44 -8.04 23.36
C SER A 385 25.02 -7.48 23.42
N ALA A 386 24.04 -8.35 23.67
CA ALA A 386 22.72 -7.94 24.15
C ALA A 386 22.72 -7.84 25.69
N SER A 387 21.86 -6.97 26.23
CA SER A 387 21.62 -6.85 27.67
C SER A 387 21.24 -8.19 28.27
N ARG A 388 21.71 -8.44 29.50
CA ARG A 388 21.49 -9.70 30.23
C ARG A 388 20.03 -9.94 30.62
N ARG A 389 19.17 -8.93 30.46
CA ARG A 389 17.72 -9.01 30.69
C ARG A 389 17.01 -8.84 29.34
N PRO A 390 16.11 -9.76 28.93
CA PRO A 390 15.35 -9.58 27.71
C PRO A 390 14.32 -8.45 27.89
N LEU A 391 14.17 -7.62 26.85
CA LEU A 391 13.02 -6.73 26.72
C LEU A 391 11.73 -7.55 26.57
N PHE A 392 10.62 -6.93 26.98
CA PHE A 392 9.26 -7.45 26.84
C PHE A 392 9.03 -8.77 27.56
N SER A 393 9.69 -8.92 28.71
CA SER A 393 9.74 -10.16 29.51
C SER A 393 8.37 -10.68 30.00
N SER A 394 7.31 -9.87 29.96
CA SER A 394 5.93 -10.29 30.20
C SER A 394 5.13 -10.39 28.90
N ALA A 395 4.28 -11.41 28.79
CA ALA A 395 3.44 -11.64 27.60
C ALA A 395 2.55 -10.44 27.21
N HIS A 396 2.13 -9.62 28.17
CA HIS A 396 1.39 -8.40 27.91
C HIS A 396 2.25 -7.31 27.25
N ASN A 397 3.50 -7.14 27.69
CA ASN A 397 4.43 -6.19 27.07
C ASN A 397 4.94 -6.69 25.70
N GLN A 398 5.12 -8.00 25.52
CA GLN A 398 5.39 -8.59 24.20
C GLN A 398 4.22 -8.31 23.25
N TRP A 399 2.97 -8.58 23.65
CA TRP A 399 1.79 -8.27 22.84
C TRP A 399 1.67 -6.78 22.49
N LYS A 400 2.02 -5.86 23.41
CA LYS A 400 2.09 -4.41 23.11
C LYS A 400 3.15 -4.09 22.06
N ALA A 401 4.36 -4.63 22.20
CA ALA A 401 5.45 -4.44 21.24
C ALA A 401 5.08 -4.99 19.86
N ASP A 402 4.57 -6.23 19.79
CA ASP A 402 4.12 -6.88 18.54
C ASP A 402 2.97 -6.12 17.87
N THR A 403 2.10 -5.47 18.65
CA THR A 403 0.99 -4.66 18.11
C THR A 403 1.50 -3.34 17.56
N ARG A 404 2.32 -2.59 18.31
CA ARG A 404 2.97 -1.36 17.80
C ARG A 404 3.86 -1.63 16.57
N LEU A 405 4.59 -2.75 16.56
CA LEU A 405 5.43 -3.16 15.42
C LEU A 405 4.60 -3.45 14.16
N ARG A 406 3.45 -4.13 14.31
CA ARG A 406 2.51 -4.36 13.19
C ARG A 406 1.89 -3.06 12.69
N GLU A 407 1.48 -2.15 13.58
CA GLU A 407 0.95 -0.84 13.22
C GLU A 407 1.97 0.04 12.49
N ALA A 408 3.21 0.10 13.00
CA ALA A 408 4.32 0.82 12.38
C ALA A 408 4.66 0.24 11.01
N THR A 409 4.74 -1.09 10.88
CA THR A 409 4.95 -1.78 9.60
C THR A 409 3.83 -1.45 8.62
N ALA A 410 2.56 -1.54 9.03
CA ALA A 410 1.43 -1.22 8.18
C ALA A 410 1.39 0.26 7.75
N ARG A 411 1.90 1.18 8.59
CA ARG A 411 2.09 2.59 8.24
C ARG A 411 3.19 2.75 7.19
N LEU A 412 4.40 2.25 7.46
CA LEU A 412 5.55 2.28 6.56
C LEU A 412 5.22 1.73 5.15
N MET A 413 4.50 0.61 5.08
CA MET A 413 4.13 0.00 3.81
C MET A 413 3.12 0.88 3.04
N ARG A 414 2.14 1.50 3.71
CA ARG A 414 1.25 2.49 3.06
C ARG A 414 2.04 3.71 2.56
N ASP A 415 2.89 4.29 3.41
CA ASP A 415 3.62 5.53 3.13
C ASP A 415 4.60 5.36 1.94
N PHE A 416 5.19 4.17 1.76
CA PHE A 416 6.02 3.84 0.60
C PHE A 416 5.23 3.37 -0.64
N GLY A 417 3.94 3.10 -0.48
CA GLY A 417 3.13 2.45 -1.51
C GLY A 417 3.61 1.03 -1.81
N ILE A 418 3.88 0.24 -0.77
CA ILE A 418 4.03 -1.21 -0.83
C ILE A 418 2.70 -1.83 -0.37
N LYS A 419 2.05 -2.57 -1.27
CA LYS A 419 0.75 -3.22 -1.05
C LYS A 419 0.85 -4.73 -0.91
N ARG A 420 1.99 -5.32 -1.29
CA ARG A 420 2.34 -6.73 -1.05
C ARG A 420 3.78 -6.87 -0.55
N LEU A 421 3.95 -7.69 0.47
CA LEU A 421 5.24 -8.05 1.07
C LEU A 421 5.40 -9.58 1.02
N LEU A 422 6.45 -10.05 0.35
CA LEU A 422 6.80 -11.47 0.22
C LEU A 422 8.00 -11.78 1.13
N HIS A 423 7.87 -12.80 1.98
CA HIS A 423 8.91 -13.25 2.90
C HIS A 423 9.68 -14.48 2.33
N PRO A 424 10.92 -14.77 2.79
CA PRO A 424 11.74 -15.87 2.28
C PRO A 424 11.16 -17.27 2.54
N ASP A 425 10.23 -17.39 3.49
CA ASP A 425 9.47 -18.60 3.82
C ASP A 425 8.14 -18.71 3.04
N GLY A 426 7.99 -17.95 1.95
CA GLY A 426 6.83 -17.96 1.06
C GLY A 426 5.58 -17.25 1.61
N LYS A 427 5.61 -16.75 2.86
CA LYS A 427 4.47 -16.01 3.42
C LYS A 427 4.29 -14.67 2.72
N GLU A 428 3.04 -14.35 2.37
CA GLU A 428 2.63 -13.02 1.90
C GLU A 428 1.98 -12.21 3.04
N GLN A 429 2.23 -10.91 3.06
CA GLN A 429 1.47 -9.93 3.82
C GLN A 429 0.92 -8.86 2.87
N TRP A 430 -0.32 -8.42 3.13
CA TRP A 430 -1.08 -7.54 2.25
C TRP A 430 -1.39 -6.22 2.96
N PHE A 431 -1.10 -5.11 2.27
CA PHE A 431 -1.26 -3.72 2.74
C PHE A 431 -2.06 -2.89 1.72
N GLY A 432 -2.94 -3.56 0.98
CA GLY A 432 -3.84 -2.99 -0.03
C GLY A 432 -5.31 -3.19 0.34
N CYS A 433 -6.18 -3.22 -0.67
CA CYS A 433 -7.62 -3.44 -0.48
C CYS A 433 -7.98 -4.92 -0.27
N SER A 434 -9.15 -5.13 0.32
CA SER A 434 -9.79 -6.39 0.69
C SER A 434 -11.28 -6.36 0.30
N LYS A 435 -12.09 -7.36 0.66
CA LYS A 435 -13.52 -7.37 0.32
C LYS A 435 -14.34 -6.37 1.15
N GLU A 436 -13.77 -5.92 2.26
CA GLU A 436 -14.38 -5.00 3.24
C GLU A 436 -13.91 -3.54 3.07
N THR A 437 -13.09 -3.25 2.05
CA THR A 437 -12.46 -1.93 1.87
C THR A 437 -12.46 -1.47 0.40
N PRO A 438 -12.54 -0.14 0.14
CA PRO A 438 -12.45 0.42 -1.20
C PRO A 438 -11.25 -0.04 -2.01
N ARG A 439 -11.45 -0.19 -3.32
CA ARG A 439 -10.39 -0.46 -4.29
C ARG A 439 -9.30 0.62 -4.23
N CYS A 440 -8.06 0.26 -4.55
CA CYS A 440 -6.90 1.13 -4.29
C CYS A 440 -6.74 2.38 -5.19
N PHE A 441 -7.75 2.73 -5.99
CA PHE A 441 -7.80 3.88 -6.88
C PHE A 441 -9.25 4.33 -7.05
N GLY A 442 -9.49 5.63 -7.23
CA GLY A 442 -10.84 6.19 -7.33
C GLY A 442 -11.61 5.84 -8.62
N THR A 443 -12.62 6.62 -8.95
CA THR A 443 -13.29 6.59 -10.26
C THR A 443 -12.25 6.80 -11.36
N VAL A 444 -12.23 5.91 -12.35
CA VAL A 444 -11.36 6.07 -13.54
C VAL A 444 -11.86 7.26 -14.35
N ARG A 445 -10.95 7.99 -15.00
CA ARG A 445 -11.28 9.11 -15.88
C ARG A 445 -10.50 8.97 -17.17
N ASP A 446 -11.19 9.13 -18.30
CA ASP A 446 -10.64 9.01 -19.65
C ASP A 446 -9.75 7.75 -19.81
N ASP A 447 -10.27 6.61 -19.35
CA ASP A 447 -9.65 5.27 -19.42
C ASP A 447 -8.27 5.17 -18.76
N THR A 448 -7.94 6.14 -17.89
CA THR A 448 -6.60 6.30 -17.32
C THR A 448 -6.68 6.32 -15.78
N PRO A 449 -6.54 5.17 -15.10
CA PRO A 449 -6.51 5.11 -13.65
C PRO A 449 -5.34 5.89 -13.03
N GLU A 450 -5.55 6.38 -11.80
CA GLU A 450 -4.61 7.17 -11.01
C GLU A 450 -3.18 6.58 -10.98
N TYR A 451 -3.05 5.26 -10.81
CA TYR A 451 -1.76 4.60 -10.70
C TYR A 451 -0.88 4.74 -11.96
N LEU A 452 -1.46 4.99 -13.15
CA LEU A 452 -0.69 5.20 -14.37
C LEU A 452 0.05 6.56 -14.38
N TYR A 453 -0.51 7.57 -13.71
CA TYR A 453 0.13 8.89 -13.51
C TYR A 453 1.24 8.81 -12.44
N LEU A 454 1.13 7.91 -11.48
CA LEU A 454 2.18 7.62 -10.49
C LEU A 454 3.38 6.83 -11.08
N GLU A 455 3.44 6.64 -12.41
CA GLU A 455 4.32 5.72 -13.15
C GLU A 455 4.28 4.25 -12.66
N ARG A 456 3.19 3.84 -11.98
CA ARG A 456 2.98 2.49 -11.46
C ARG A 456 2.05 1.67 -12.37
N TRP A 457 1.87 0.40 -12.01
CA TRP A 457 0.93 -0.56 -12.60
C TRP A 457 -0.21 -0.83 -11.61
N THR A 458 -1.14 -1.73 -11.94
CA THR A 458 -2.30 -2.00 -11.08
C THR A 458 -1.85 -2.55 -9.72
N PRO A 459 -2.41 -2.06 -8.61
CA PRO A 459 -2.15 -2.61 -7.29
C PRO A 459 -2.34 -4.15 -7.25
N PRO A 460 -1.37 -4.91 -6.72
CA PRO A 460 -1.42 -6.39 -6.76
C PRO A 460 -2.62 -6.96 -5.99
N CYS A 461 -3.13 -6.23 -5.01
CA CYS A 461 -4.34 -6.55 -4.26
C CYS A 461 -5.61 -6.40 -5.10
N CYS A 462 -5.63 -5.43 -6.03
CA CYS A 462 -6.72 -5.27 -7.00
C CYS A 462 -6.67 -6.39 -8.04
N LEU A 463 -5.48 -6.68 -8.59
CA LEU A 463 -5.31 -7.84 -9.47
C LEU A 463 -5.68 -9.16 -8.76
N ARG A 464 -5.43 -9.32 -7.45
CA ARG A 464 -5.89 -10.49 -6.68
C ARG A 464 -7.42 -10.58 -6.67
N ALA A 465 -8.10 -9.49 -6.31
CA ALA A 465 -9.57 -9.44 -6.26
C ALA A 465 -10.23 -9.61 -7.64
N LEU A 466 -9.63 -9.08 -8.71
CA LEU A 466 -10.12 -9.28 -10.09
C LEU A 466 -10.04 -10.76 -10.50
N ARG A 467 -8.93 -11.47 -10.24
CA ARG A 467 -8.83 -12.92 -10.50
C ARG A 467 -9.83 -13.72 -9.66
N GLU A 468 -10.01 -13.34 -8.40
CA GLU A 468 -10.98 -13.97 -7.48
C GLU A 468 -12.42 -13.82 -8.00
N THR A 469 -12.80 -12.61 -8.41
CA THR A 469 -14.10 -12.29 -9.01
C THR A 469 -14.30 -12.99 -10.36
N THR A 470 -13.28 -12.98 -11.24
CA THR A 470 -13.32 -13.68 -12.54
C THR A 470 -13.61 -15.16 -12.37
N LYS A 471 -12.87 -15.83 -11.46
CA LYS A 471 -13.08 -17.25 -11.17
C LYS A 471 -14.47 -17.53 -10.60
N TYR A 472 -14.97 -16.66 -9.74
CA TYR A 472 -16.31 -16.79 -9.17
C TYR A 472 -17.40 -16.65 -10.24
N VAL A 473 -17.31 -15.62 -11.08
CA VAL A 473 -18.26 -15.35 -12.18
C VAL A 473 -18.24 -16.48 -13.21
N ILE A 474 -17.06 -16.89 -13.69
CA ILE A 474 -16.94 -17.99 -14.66
C ILE A 474 -17.57 -19.29 -14.14
N ASN A 475 -17.31 -19.67 -12.88
CA ASN A 475 -17.93 -20.85 -12.28
C ASN A 475 -19.46 -20.79 -12.30
N ILE A 476 -20.05 -19.59 -12.10
CA ILE A 476 -21.50 -19.38 -12.11
C ILE A 476 -22.07 -19.41 -13.52
N LEU A 477 -21.38 -18.81 -14.50
CA LEU A 477 -21.79 -18.87 -15.91
C LEU A 477 -21.78 -20.32 -16.41
N GLU A 478 -20.71 -21.07 -16.12
CA GLU A 478 -20.60 -22.50 -16.46
C GLU A 478 -21.65 -23.36 -15.75
N SER A 479 -21.89 -23.15 -14.45
CA SER A 479 -22.92 -23.90 -13.72
C SER A 479 -24.35 -23.56 -14.14
N SER A 480 -24.56 -22.35 -14.69
CA SER A 480 -25.85 -21.89 -15.22
C SER A 480 -26.06 -22.25 -16.70
N GLY A 481 -25.08 -22.86 -17.37
CA GLY A 481 -25.17 -23.13 -18.81
C GLY A 481 -25.20 -21.87 -19.68
N VAL A 482 -24.43 -20.84 -19.30
CA VAL A 482 -24.25 -19.61 -20.09
C VAL A 482 -22.94 -19.70 -20.87
N ARG A 483 -23.01 -19.66 -22.20
CA ARG A 483 -21.84 -19.57 -23.09
C ARG A 483 -21.18 -18.20 -22.90
N TYR A 484 -19.90 -18.22 -22.52
CA TYR A 484 -19.07 -17.04 -22.38
C TYR A 484 -17.73 -17.20 -23.12
N TRP A 485 -17.04 -16.09 -23.37
CA TRP A 485 -15.65 -16.06 -23.82
C TRP A 485 -14.90 -14.90 -23.16
N LEU A 486 -13.59 -15.06 -22.95
CA LEU A 486 -12.73 -13.92 -22.64
C LEU A 486 -12.78 -12.92 -23.80
N GLU A 487 -12.94 -11.63 -23.50
CA GLU A 487 -13.09 -10.55 -24.48
C GLU A 487 -12.05 -9.45 -24.25
N GLY A 488 -11.91 -8.49 -25.17
CA GLY A 488 -11.21 -7.23 -24.93
C GLY A 488 -9.78 -7.35 -24.39
N GLY A 489 -9.46 -6.58 -23.34
CA GLY A 489 -8.15 -6.61 -22.68
C GLY A 489 -7.87 -7.95 -21.97
N THR A 490 -8.92 -8.65 -21.56
CA THR A 490 -8.87 -9.94 -20.85
C THR A 490 -8.38 -11.05 -21.76
N LEU A 491 -8.96 -11.19 -22.95
CA LEU A 491 -8.50 -12.12 -24.00
C LEU A 491 -7.04 -11.82 -24.40
N LEU A 492 -6.70 -10.54 -24.51
CA LEU A 492 -5.36 -10.08 -24.86
C LEU A 492 -4.32 -10.40 -23.76
N GLY A 493 -4.72 -10.35 -22.49
CA GLY A 493 -3.92 -10.80 -21.35
C GLY A 493 -3.70 -12.33 -21.36
N ALA A 494 -4.77 -13.09 -21.59
CA ALA A 494 -4.70 -14.55 -21.71
C ALA A 494 -3.75 -14.99 -22.83
N ALA A 495 -3.93 -14.45 -24.04
CA ALA A 495 -3.12 -14.80 -25.21
C ALA A 495 -1.65 -14.37 -25.10
N ARG A 496 -1.33 -13.30 -24.35
CA ARG A 496 0.04 -12.80 -24.18
C ARG A 496 0.79 -13.50 -23.05
N HIS A 497 0.17 -13.65 -21.88
CA HIS A 497 0.86 -14.09 -20.65
C HIS A 497 -0.04 -14.81 -19.63
N GLN A 498 -1.20 -15.34 -20.07
CA GLN A 498 -2.09 -16.20 -19.29
C GLN A 498 -2.68 -15.57 -18.01
N ASP A 499 -2.75 -14.24 -17.96
CA ASP A 499 -3.21 -13.48 -16.79
C ASP A 499 -3.73 -12.10 -17.20
N ILE A 500 -4.38 -11.38 -16.28
CA ILE A 500 -4.82 -9.99 -16.47
C ILE A 500 -3.60 -9.14 -16.90
N ILE A 501 -3.79 -8.17 -17.82
CA ILE A 501 -2.70 -7.25 -18.17
C ILE A 501 -2.29 -6.47 -16.92
N PRO A 502 -0.99 -6.36 -16.56
CA PRO A 502 -0.59 -5.82 -15.25
C PRO A 502 -1.02 -4.37 -14.94
N TRP A 503 -1.58 -3.65 -15.91
CA TRP A 503 -2.03 -2.27 -15.81
C TRP A 503 -3.51 -2.05 -16.21
N ASP A 504 -4.31 -3.12 -16.33
CA ASP A 504 -5.78 -3.05 -16.44
C ASP A 504 -6.43 -3.07 -15.05
N TYR A 505 -7.71 -2.68 -14.95
CA TYR A 505 -8.38 -2.40 -13.66
C TYR A 505 -9.70 -3.18 -13.45
N ASP A 506 -10.04 -4.00 -14.42
CA ASP A 506 -11.31 -4.65 -14.73
C ASP A 506 -11.05 -5.97 -15.49
N VAL A 507 -12.11 -6.69 -15.85
CA VAL A 507 -12.08 -7.92 -16.67
C VAL A 507 -13.32 -7.94 -17.57
N ASP A 508 -13.16 -8.35 -18.82
CA ASP A 508 -14.20 -8.43 -19.85
C ASP A 508 -14.51 -9.89 -20.22
N LEU A 509 -15.77 -10.27 -20.15
CA LEU A 509 -16.30 -11.50 -20.76
C LEU A 509 -17.40 -11.14 -21.75
N GLY A 510 -17.39 -11.72 -22.95
CA GLY A 510 -18.57 -11.73 -23.82
C GLY A 510 -19.47 -12.91 -23.46
N ILE A 511 -20.79 -12.75 -23.58
CA ILE A 511 -21.79 -13.82 -23.37
C ILE A 511 -22.81 -13.86 -24.50
N TYR A 512 -23.43 -15.03 -24.74
CA TYR A 512 -24.62 -15.13 -25.59
C TYR A 512 -25.84 -14.55 -24.86
N LEU A 513 -26.48 -13.52 -25.44
CA LEU A 513 -27.68 -12.87 -24.89
C LEU A 513 -28.85 -13.85 -24.68
N GLU A 514 -28.98 -14.83 -25.57
CA GLU A 514 -30.01 -15.88 -25.49
C GLU A 514 -29.85 -16.82 -24.27
N ASP A 515 -28.66 -16.89 -23.66
CA ASP A 515 -28.42 -17.70 -22.46
C ASP A 515 -28.67 -16.95 -21.14
N VAL A 516 -28.81 -15.62 -21.16
CA VAL A 516 -29.04 -14.78 -19.96
C VAL A 516 -30.19 -15.31 -19.07
N PRO A 517 -31.34 -15.79 -19.59
CA PRO A 517 -32.41 -16.37 -18.79
C PRO A 517 -32.04 -17.62 -17.98
N ASN A 518 -30.92 -18.28 -18.30
CA ASN A 518 -30.47 -19.50 -17.62
C ASN A 518 -29.83 -19.18 -16.25
N CYS A 519 -29.31 -17.96 -16.06
CA CYS A 519 -28.66 -17.56 -14.81
C CYS A 519 -29.57 -16.72 -13.90
N ASP A 520 -29.89 -17.24 -12.71
CA ASP A 520 -30.74 -16.55 -11.72
C ASP A 520 -30.23 -15.16 -11.32
N TYR A 521 -28.90 -14.96 -11.32
CA TYR A 521 -28.26 -13.69 -11.01
C TYR A 521 -28.34 -12.64 -12.12
N LEU A 522 -28.59 -13.05 -13.38
CA LEU A 522 -28.66 -12.12 -14.52
C LEU A 522 -30.11 -11.84 -14.95
N LYS A 523 -30.95 -12.88 -14.98
CA LYS A 523 -32.31 -12.81 -15.54
C LYS A 523 -33.30 -11.93 -14.77
N ASN A 524 -32.98 -11.57 -13.53
CA ASN A 524 -33.82 -10.78 -12.63
C ASN A 524 -33.29 -9.35 -12.40
N LEU A 525 -32.25 -8.91 -13.12
CA LEU A 525 -31.63 -7.58 -12.95
C LEU A 525 -32.36 -6.48 -13.74
N ASP A 526 -33.56 -6.13 -13.27
CA ASP A 526 -34.30 -4.95 -13.71
C ASP A 526 -33.67 -3.66 -13.15
N ALA A 527 -32.82 -3.01 -13.97
CA ALA A 527 -32.29 -1.66 -13.75
C ALA A 527 -31.70 -1.35 -12.35
N GLY A 528 -31.16 -2.37 -11.67
CA GLY A 528 -30.71 -2.29 -10.29
C GLY A 528 -29.68 -3.36 -9.93
N SER A 529 -29.41 -3.49 -8.63
CA SER A 529 -28.32 -4.29 -8.07
C SER A 529 -28.80 -5.40 -7.13
N LEU A 530 -28.23 -6.60 -7.27
CA LEU A 530 -28.40 -7.76 -6.40
C LEU A 530 -27.09 -8.08 -5.68
N VAL A 531 -27.10 -8.14 -4.35
CA VAL A 531 -25.96 -8.65 -3.56
C VAL A 531 -26.18 -10.14 -3.30
N ASP A 532 -25.21 -10.98 -3.66
CA ASP A 532 -25.30 -12.42 -3.47
C ASP A 532 -24.85 -12.90 -2.07
N ALA A 533 -25.07 -14.18 -1.77
CA ALA A 533 -24.74 -14.78 -0.48
C ALA A 533 -23.22 -14.84 -0.17
N ASN A 534 -22.35 -14.58 -1.17
CA ASN A 534 -20.91 -14.46 -1.02
C ASN A 534 -20.45 -12.99 -0.96
N GLY A 535 -21.37 -12.01 -1.06
CA GLY A 535 -21.11 -10.59 -1.00
C GLY A 535 -20.52 -9.97 -2.28
N TYR A 536 -20.75 -10.58 -3.45
CA TYR A 536 -20.53 -9.91 -4.75
C TYR A 536 -21.80 -9.14 -5.15
N VAL A 537 -21.63 -8.05 -5.92
CA VAL A 537 -22.75 -7.21 -6.38
C VAL A 537 -22.92 -7.38 -7.88
N TRP A 538 -24.09 -7.87 -8.30
CA TRP A 538 -24.48 -8.05 -9.68
C TRP A 538 -25.42 -6.91 -10.07
N GLU A 539 -25.13 -6.18 -11.15
CA GLU A 539 -25.94 -5.04 -11.60
C GLU A 539 -26.06 -5.02 -13.13
N ARG A 540 -27.14 -4.43 -13.66
CA ARG A 540 -27.27 -4.13 -15.09
C ARG A 540 -26.88 -2.66 -15.34
N ALA A 541 -25.88 -2.44 -16.18
CA ALA A 541 -25.36 -1.12 -16.47
C ALA A 541 -26.30 -0.34 -17.42
N VAL A 542 -26.98 0.67 -16.85
CA VAL A 542 -27.93 1.54 -17.57
C VAL A 542 -27.27 2.33 -18.73
N GLU A 543 -25.95 2.51 -18.68
CA GLU A 543 -25.19 3.30 -19.65
C GLU A 543 -24.84 2.53 -20.95
N GLY A 544 -25.01 1.20 -21.00
CA GLY A 544 -24.55 0.41 -22.15
C GLY A 544 -25.09 -1.01 -22.30
N ASP A 545 -26.16 -1.40 -21.59
CA ASP A 545 -26.82 -2.72 -21.70
C ASP A 545 -25.90 -3.94 -21.54
N PHE A 546 -24.89 -3.81 -20.68
CA PHE A 546 -24.06 -4.91 -20.17
C PHE A 546 -24.37 -5.20 -18.69
N TYR A 547 -23.89 -6.33 -18.18
CA TYR A 547 -23.95 -6.63 -16.75
C TYR A 547 -22.58 -6.43 -16.11
N ARG A 548 -22.55 -5.99 -14.86
CA ARG A 548 -21.33 -5.79 -14.08
C ARG A 548 -21.41 -6.59 -12.79
N VAL A 549 -20.32 -7.29 -12.46
CA VAL A 549 -20.19 -8.05 -11.21
C VAL A 549 -19.03 -7.51 -10.41
N GLN A 550 -19.35 -6.76 -9.36
CA GLN A 550 -18.37 -6.12 -8.47
C GLN A 550 -17.91 -7.07 -7.35
N TYR A 551 -16.66 -6.92 -6.93
CA TYR A 551 -16.05 -7.72 -5.86
C TYR A 551 -16.84 -7.58 -4.55
N SER A 552 -17.29 -6.37 -4.18
CA SER A 552 -18.28 -6.17 -3.12
C SER A 552 -18.90 -4.76 -3.15
N GLU A 553 -19.93 -4.53 -2.33
CA GLU A 553 -20.53 -3.20 -2.10
C GLU A 553 -19.49 -2.14 -1.69
N ALA A 554 -18.42 -2.56 -1.00
CA ALA A 554 -17.31 -1.70 -0.60
C ALA A 554 -16.23 -1.58 -1.69
N ASN A 555 -16.09 -2.57 -2.59
CA ASN A 555 -14.94 -2.71 -3.48
C ASN A 555 -15.37 -2.91 -4.94
N HIS A 556 -15.47 -1.79 -5.67
CA HIS A 556 -15.99 -1.74 -7.04
C HIS A 556 -14.96 -2.15 -8.12
N LEU A 557 -14.08 -3.11 -7.83
CA LEU A 557 -13.37 -3.88 -8.86
C LEU A 557 -14.34 -4.88 -9.47
N HIS A 558 -14.32 -5.11 -10.78
CA HIS A 558 -15.41 -5.80 -11.44
C HIS A 558 -15.00 -6.68 -12.62
N VAL A 559 -15.90 -7.60 -12.95
CA VAL A 559 -15.99 -8.31 -14.23
C VAL A 559 -17.22 -7.76 -14.96
N ASP A 560 -17.05 -7.30 -16.19
CA ASP A 560 -18.15 -6.89 -17.06
C ASP A 560 -18.50 -8.01 -18.06
N LEU A 561 -19.80 -8.22 -18.24
CA LEU A 561 -20.40 -9.25 -19.09
C LEU A 561 -21.14 -8.57 -20.24
N TRP A 562 -20.57 -8.68 -21.44
CA TRP A 562 -21.05 -8.05 -22.66
C TRP A 562 -21.96 -9.01 -23.44
N PRO A 563 -23.30 -8.82 -23.46
CA PRO A 563 -24.20 -9.70 -24.19
C PRO A 563 -24.16 -9.39 -25.69
N PHE A 564 -23.93 -10.42 -26.50
CA PHE A 564 -24.04 -10.37 -27.96
C PHE A 564 -25.06 -11.39 -28.46
N TYR A 565 -25.63 -11.13 -29.63
CA TYR A 565 -26.52 -12.05 -30.34
C TYR A 565 -26.14 -12.17 -31.82
N PRO A 566 -26.39 -13.32 -32.48
CA PRO A 566 -26.07 -13.52 -33.88
C PRO A 566 -27.09 -12.83 -34.80
N ARG A 567 -26.59 -12.09 -35.79
CA ARG A 567 -27.35 -11.49 -36.88
C ARG A 567 -26.66 -11.84 -38.19
N ASN A 568 -27.24 -12.76 -38.98
CA ASN A 568 -26.69 -13.26 -40.25
C ASN A 568 -25.24 -13.80 -40.14
N GLY A 569 -24.88 -14.44 -39.03
CA GLY A 569 -23.52 -14.98 -38.78
C GLY A 569 -22.50 -13.94 -38.31
N VAL A 570 -22.94 -12.75 -37.92
CA VAL A 570 -22.14 -11.72 -37.24
C VAL A 570 -22.69 -11.53 -35.83
N MET A 571 -21.83 -11.57 -34.81
CA MET A 571 -22.18 -11.24 -33.43
C MET A 571 -22.27 -9.73 -33.27
N THR A 572 -23.40 -9.27 -32.77
CA THR A 572 -23.73 -7.85 -32.62
C THR A 572 -24.45 -7.58 -31.29
N LYS A 573 -24.58 -6.30 -30.95
CA LYS A 573 -25.31 -5.77 -29.78
C LYS A 573 -25.86 -4.39 -30.12
N ASP A 574 -26.83 -3.92 -29.34
CA ASP A 574 -27.56 -2.68 -29.65
C ASP A 574 -26.84 -1.41 -29.14
N THR A 575 -25.83 -1.57 -28.29
CA THR A 575 -25.09 -0.51 -27.58
C THR A 575 -23.58 -0.64 -27.77
N TRP A 576 -22.89 0.47 -28.07
CA TRP A 576 -21.45 0.48 -28.36
C TRP A 576 -20.75 1.60 -27.60
N THR A 577 -19.54 1.33 -27.13
CA THR A 577 -18.66 2.28 -26.44
C THR A 577 -17.78 3.06 -27.44
N GLU A 578 -17.08 4.11 -26.98
CA GLU A 578 -16.10 4.83 -27.82
C GLU A 578 -14.78 4.05 -28.03
N HIS A 579 -14.65 2.83 -27.49
CA HIS A 579 -13.45 2.03 -27.58
C HIS A 579 -13.29 1.33 -28.95
N LYS A 580 -12.11 1.48 -29.57
CA LYS A 580 -11.80 0.89 -30.90
C LYS A 580 -12.09 -0.62 -30.98
N GLN A 581 -11.84 -1.38 -29.91
CA GLN A 581 -12.02 -2.83 -29.86
C GLN A 581 -13.48 -3.30 -29.69
N ASP A 582 -14.39 -2.38 -29.37
CA ASP A 582 -15.82 -2.66 -29.19
C ASP A 582 -16.52 -2.62 -30.56
N VAL A 583 -16.34 -3.71 -31.31
CA VAL A 583 -16.86 -3.89 -32.67
C VAL A 583 -17.49 -5.28 -32.86
N GLU A 584 -18.45 -5.35 -33.78
CA GLU A 584 -19.02 -6.58 -34.33
C GLU A 584 -17.94 -7.54 -34.85
N PHE A 585 -18.21 -8.84 -34.81
CA PHE A 585 -17.28 -9.86 -35.29
C PHE A 585 -18.01 -11.10 -35.85
N PRO A 586 -17.41 -11.85 -36.79
CA PRO A 586 -18.00 -13.09 -37.31
C PRO A 586 -18.25 -14.16 -36.23
N GLU A 587 -19.44 -14.75 -36.20
CA GLU A 587 -19.83 -15.75 -35.20
C GLU A 587 -18.96 -17.02 -35.24
N HIS A 588 -18.36 -17.35 -36.39
CA HIS A 588 -17.52 -18.55 -36.52
C HIS A 588 -16.34 -18.57 -35.52
N PHE A 589 -15.90 -17.42 -35.01
CA PHE A 589 -14.90 -17.33 -33.95
C PHE A 589 -15.35 -17.95 -32.61
N LEU A 590 -16.66 -18.12 -32.39
CA LEU A 590 -17.24 -18.78 -31.21
C LEU A 590 -17.61 -20.25 -31.46
N GLN A 591 -17.43 -20.74 -32.70
CA GLN A 591 -17.91 -22.05 -33.15
C GLN A 591 -16.74 -22.94 -33.66
N PRO A 592 -16.04 -23.67 -32.77
CA PRO A 592 -16.23 -23.76 -31.32
C PRO A 592 -15.46 -22.68 -30.54
N LEU A 593 -15.79 -22.54 -29.25
CA LEU A 593 -14.90 -21.91 -28.27
C LEU A 593 -13.70 -22.84 -27.96
N VAL A 594 -12.57 -22.27 -27.54
CA VAL A 594 -11.37 -23.02 -27.16
C VAL A 594 -10.96 -22.76 -25.71
N PRO A 595 -10.53 -23.79 -24.96
CA PRO A 595 -10.01 -23.60 -23.61
C PRO A 595 -8.63 -22.94 -23.65
N MET A 596 -8.40 -21.98 -22.75
CA MET A 596 -7.14 -21.25 -22.60
C MET A 596 -6.83 -20.93 -21.13
N PRO A 597 -5.56 -20.97 -20.69
CA PRO A 597 -5.19 -20.60 -19.33
C PRO A 597 -5.33 -19.08 -19.12
N PHE A 598 -6.05 -18.68 -18.07
CA PHE A 598 -6.18 -17.29 -17.65
C PHE A 598 -6.34 -17.19 -16.12
N ALA A 599 -5.69 -16.21 -15.49
CA ALA A 599 -5.89 -15.86 -14.08
C ALA A 599 -5.67 -17.02 -13.06
N GLY A 600 -5.01 -18.12 -13.46
CA GLY A 600 -4.84 -19.33 -12.64
C GLY A 600 -5.96 -20.36 -12.76
N ILE A 601 -6.82 -20.25 -13.78
CA ILE A 601 -7.83 -21.24 -14.18
C ILE A 601 -7.74 -21.53 -15.69
N THR A 602 -8.49 -22.54 -16.16
CA THR A 602 -8.86 -22.64 -17.57
C THR A 602 -10.14 -21.84 -17.77
N ALA A 603 -10.19 -21.02 -18.81
CA ALA A 603 -11.39 -20.30 -19.25
C ALA A 603 -11.60 -20.53 -20.76
N TYR A 604 -12.77 -20.18 -21.30
CA TYR A 604 -13.02 -20.23 -22.74
C TYR A 604 -12.70 -18.91 -23.43
N GLY A 605 -12.14 -18.99 -24.64
CA GLY A 605 -11.96 -17.85 -25.54
C GLY A 605 -12.34 -18.22 -26.98
N PRO A 606 -12.37 -17.24 -27.91
CA PRO A 606 -12.65 -17.51 -29.32
C PRO A 606 -11.61 -18.44 -29.95
N ASN A 607 -12.03 -19.31 -30.88
CA ASN A 607 -11.06 -19.99 -31.75
C ASN A 607 -10.30 -18.96 -32.59
N ASN A 608 -9.08 -19.32 -33.03
CA ASN A 608 -8.19 -18.41 -33.75
C ASN A 608 -8.07 -17.01 -33.08
N HIS A 609 -7.98 -16.98 -31.74
CA HIS A 609 -7.98 -15.76 -30.93
C HIS A 609 -6.94 -14.71 -31.36
N ARG A 610 -5.85 -15.09 -32.04
CA ARG A 610 -4.94 -14.13 -32.69
C ARG A 610 -5.69 -13.28 -33.72
N ALA A 611 -6.34 -13.88 -34.70
CA ALA A 611 -7.04 -13.15 -35.75
C ALA A 611 -8.23 -12.34 -35.17
N PHE A 612 -8.89 -12.85 -34.13
CA PHE A 612 -9.93 -12.13 -33.39
C PHE A 612 -9.38 -10.86 -32.70
N LEU A 613 -8.24 -10.97 -31.99
CA LEU A 613 -7.56 -9.84 -31.36
C LEU A 613 -7.00 -8.85 -32.39
N GLU A 614 -6.46 -9.33 -33.50
CA GLU A 614 -5.90 -8.51 -34.57
C GLU A 614 -7.01 -7.79 -35.38
N LEU A 615 -8.21 -8.36 -35.48
CA LEU A 615 -9.42 -7.70 -35.97
C LEU A 615 -9.85 -6.52 -35.07
N LYS A 616 -9.98 -6.76 -33.75
CA LYS A 616 -10.46 -5.74 -32.79
C LYS A 616 -9.42 -4.64 -32.52
N PHE A 617 -8.17 -5.01 -32.26
CA PHE A 617 -7.13 -4.06 -31.86
C PHE A 617 -6.17 -3.65 -32.99
N GLY A 618 -5.90 -4.52 -33.95
CA GLY A 618 -4.90 -4.36 -35.01
C GLY A 618 -3.77 -5.40 -34.95
N GLU A 619 -3.09 -5.57 -36.08
CA GLU A 619 -2.00 -6.55 -36.27
C GLU A 619 -0.89 -6.45 -35.19
N GLY A 620 -0.43 -7.60 -34.69
CA GLY A 620 0.69 -7.67 -33.75
C GLY A 620 0.41 -7.13 -32.34
N VAL A 621 -0.86 -6.95 -31.94
CA VAL A 621 -1.26 -6.45 -30.61
C VAL A 621 -0.75 -7.34 -29.45
N ILE A 622 -0.66 -8.65 -29.66
CA ILE A 622 -0.17 -9.60 -28.65
C ILE A 622 1.30 -9.29 -28.34
N GLU A 623 2.11 -9.11 -29.37
CA GLU A 623 3.55 -8.83 -29.30
C GLU A 623 3.88 -7.40 -28.84
N ASN A 624 3.01 -6.42 -29.13
CA ASN A 624 3.27 -4.99 -28.95
C ASN A 624 2.35 -4.35 -27.89
N PRO A 625 2.55 -4.60 -26.58
CA PRO A 625 1.70 -4.08 -25.52
C PRO A 625 1.76 -2.55 -25.40
N GLN A 626 0.60 -1.93 -25.20
CA GLN A 626 0.45 -0.48 -24.97
C GLN A 626 -0.36 -0.22 -23.68
N TYR A 627 -0.25 1.00 -23.15
CA TYR A 627 -1.15 1.50 -22.08
C TYR A 627 -2.44 2.04 -22.71
N PRO A 628 -3.59 2.03 -21.99
CA PRO A 628 -4.88 2.47 -22.54
C PRO A 628 -4.84 3.85 -23.23
N ASN A 629 -4.22 4.86 -22.61
CA ASN A 629 -4.00 6.17 -23.23
C ASN A 629 -2.50 6.52 -23.37
N PRO A 630 -1.82 6.07 -24.45
CA PRO A 630 -0.38 6.29 -24.60
C PRO A 630 -0.04 7.77 -24.86
N THR A 631 -0.95 8.52 -25.46
CA THR A 631 -0.84 9.95 -25.74
C THR A 631 -0.83 10.81 -24.48
N LYS A 632 -1.77 10.61 -23.54
CA LYS A 632 -1.79 11.34 -22.26
C LYS A 632 -0.54 11.03 -21.43
N LYS A 633 -0.14 9.75 -21.35
CA LYS A 633 1.08 9.33 -20.63
C LYS A 633 2.37 9.91 -21.24
N ARG A 634 2.42 10.14 -22.55
CA ARG A 634 3.53 10.85 -23.23
C ARG A 634 3.54 12.34 -22.92
N LEU A 635 2.38 12.99 -22.86
CA LEU A 635 2.23 14.41 -22.53
C LEU A 635 2.71 14.73 -21.11
N ASP A 636 2.36 13.91 -20.13
CA ASP A 636 2.66 14.20 -18.72
C ASP A 636 4.15 14.10 -18.39
N ARG A 637 4.85 13.11 -18.97
CA ARG A 637 6.33 13.01 -18.91
C ARG A 637 7.04 14.26 -19.47
N SER A 638 6.39 15.04 -20.34
CA SER A 638 6.91 16.32 -20.86
C SER A 638 6.67 17.51 -19.92
N ARG A 639 5.76 17.39 -18.94
CA ARG A 639 5.46 18.41 -17.92
C ARG A 639 6.32 18.20 -16.68
N LEU A 640 6.36 16.97 -16.15
CA LEU A 640 7.21 16.58 -15.01
C LEU A 640 8.70 16.94 -15.24
N ARG A 641 9.23 16.69 -16.44
CA ARG A 641 10.62 17.06 -16.79
C ARG A 641 10.89 18.58 -16.71
N ARG A 642 9.90 19.42 -17.03
CA ARG A 642 10.03 20.89 -16.92
C ARG A 642 9.92 21.38 -15.47
N ALA A 643 9.13 20.71 -14.64
CA ALA A 643 9.05 21.03 -13.20
C ALA A 643 10.41 20.86 -12.52
N CYS A 644 11.09 19.72 -12.72
CA CYS A 644 12.42 19.46 -12.15
C CYS A 644 13.53 20.38 -12.69
N GLN A 645 13.35 20.99 -13.87
CA GLN A 645 14.29 21.97 -14.42
C GLN A 645 14.06 23.37 -13.87
N ASN A 646 12.81 23.76 -13.62
CA ASN A 646 12.45 25.08 -13.11
C ASN A 646 12.56 25.22 -11.58
N SER A 647 12.69 24.11 -10.83
CA SER A 647 12.91 24.15 -9.37
C SER A 647 14.37 24.40 -8.95
N GLY A 648 15.27 24.67 -9.90
CA GLY A 648 16.68 24.99 -9.66
C GLY A 648 16.92 26.39 -9.10
N VAL A 649 16.42 26.67 -7.89
CA VAL A 649 16.73 27.93 -7.18
C VAL A 649 18.20 27.94 -6.77
N GLY A 650 18.98 28.85 -7.35
CA GLY A 650 20.44 28.87 -7.18
C GLY A 650 20.90 29.33 -5.79
N LEU A 651 21.60 28.45 -5.07
CA LEU A 651 22.52 28.80 -3.99
C LEU A 651 23.94 28.49 -4.49
N GLY A 652 24.69 29.54 -4.83
CA GLY A 652 25.96 29.42 -5.52
C GLY A 652 27.13 29.07 -4.60
N TYR A 653 27.67 27.86 -4.75
CA TYR A 653 29.06 27.55 -4.41
C TYR A 653 29.72 26.83 -5.60
N VAL A 654 30.93 27.26 -5.95
CA VAL A 654 31.62 26.84 -7.18
C VAL A 654 32.51 25.63 -6.90
N LEU A 655 32.19 24.50 -7.55
CA LEU A 655 33.13 23.39 -7.75
C LEU A 655 33.04 22.90 -9.22
N PRO A 656 34.15 22.40 -9.80
CA PRO A 656 34.30 22.32 -11.25
C PRO A 656 33.50 21.17 -11.91
N SER A 657 32.96 21.46 -13.08
CA SER A 657 32.12 20.56 -13.87
C SER A 657 32.88 19.45 -14.59
N ARG A 658 32.29 18.25 -14.63
CA ARG A 658 32.52 17.25 -15.69
C ARG A 658 31.15 16.72 -16.20
N PRO A 659 30.96 16.52 -17.52
CA PRO A 659 29.64 16.23 -18.08
C PRO A 659 29.24 14.76 -17.97
N CYS A 660 27.96 14.50 -17.67
CA CYS A 660 27.38 13.16 -17.69
C CYS A 660 26.99 12.76 -19.13
N THR A 661 27.79 11.90 -19.77
CA THR A 661 27.43 11.27 -21.05
C THR A 661 26.51 10.07 -20.85
N PRO A 662 25.36 9.98 -21.53
CA PRO A 662 24.44 8.84 -21.39
C PRO A 662 24.93 7.61 -22.18
N TYR A 663 25.48 6.62 -21.48
CA TYR A 663 25.84 5.34 -22.11
C TYR A 663 24.59 4.55 -22.52
N ARG A 664 24.34 4.47 -23.84
CA ARG A 664 23.66 3.32 -24.45
C ARG A 664 24.72 2.26 -24.74
N THR A 665 24.55 1.06 -24.22
CA THR A 665 25.32 -0.13 -24.63
C THR A 665 24.39 -1.15 -25.26
N CYS A 666 24.45 -1.25 -26.59
CA CYS A 666 23.97 -2.44 -27.30
C CYS A 666 24.98 -3.57 -27.08
N LEU A 667 24.50 -4.77 -26.75
CA LEU A 667 25.35 -5.96 -26.59
C LEU A 667 25.63 -6.58 -27.97
N SER A 668 26.91 -6.72 -28.34
CA SER A 668 27.31 -7.58 -29.45
C SER A 668 28.81 -7.96 -29.39
N THR A 669 29.09 -9.19 -28.95
CA THR A 669 30.37 -9.93 -29.13
C THR A 669 31.62 -9.32 -28.45
N ARG A 670 32.72 -10.05 -28.20
CA ARG A 670 33.15 -11.41 -28.62
C ARG A 670 34.10 -12.02 -27.57
N ASP A 671 34.25 -13.34 -27.57
CA ASP A 671 35.12 -14.11 -26.65
C ASP A 671 36.49 -14.43 -27.30
N PRO A 672 37.65 -14.16 -26.67
CA PRO A 672 38.96 -14.30 -27.29
C PRO A 672 39.80 -15.49 -26.78
N ASN A 673 39.46 -16.74 -27.12
CA ASN A 673 40.41 -17.86 -26.99
C ASN A 673 40.10 -19.13 -27.81
N ARG A 674 40.64 -19.26 -29.04
CA ARG A 674 41.17 -20.54 -29.58
C ARG A 674 41.99 -20.36 -30.86
N SER A 675 42.98 -21.24 -31.03
CA SER A 675 43.94 -21.31 -32.15
C SER A 675 43.45 -22.23 -33.29
N PRO A 676 44.07 -22.19 -34.49
CA PRO A 676 43.43 -22.63 -35.74
C PRO A 676 43.72 -24.08 -36.14
N PHE A 677 42.90 -24.61 -37.05
CA PHE A 677 43.23 -25.74 -37.94
C PHE A 677 42.63 -25.51 -39.35
N ASN A 678 43.32 -25.99 -40.37
CA ASN A 678 42.91 -25.89 -41.79
C ASN A 678 41.84 -26.95 -42.14
N GLN A 679 40.97 -26.66 -43.13
CA GLN A 679 41.08 -27.27 -44.48
C GLN A 679 39.95 -26.85 -45.46
N HIS A 680 40.32 -26.85 -46.75
CA HIS A 680 39.57 -27.02 -48.01
C HIS A 680 38.10 -26.57 -48.18
N GLY A 681 37.83 -25.91 -49.33
CA GLY A 681 36.63 -26.19 -50.14
C GLY A 681 35.89 -24.95 -50.68
N PRO A 682 35.67 -24.80 -52.00
CA PRO A 682 35.10 -23.57 -52.57
C PRO A 682 33.69 -23.73 -53.17
N GLY A 683 32.95 -22.61 -53.29
CA GLY A 683 31.77 -22.54 -54.14
C GLY A 683 31.19 -21.13 -54.35
N TRP A 684 31.21 -20.66 -55.61
CA TRP A 684 30.25 -19.81 -56.36
C TRP A 684 29.29 -18.83 -55.61
N ALA A 685 29.01 -17.61 -56.07
CA ALA A 685 29.59 -16.76 -57.12
C ALA A 685 29.05 -15.29 -57.03
N ARG A 686 29.74 -14.35 -57.70
CA ARG A 686 29.36 -13.00 -58.24
C ARG A 686 27.91 -12.51 -57.94
N LEU A 687 27.66 -11.24 -57.56
CA LEU A 687 28.01 -9.97 -58.25
C LEU A 687 28.12 -8.76 -57.30
N ALA A 688 28.50 -7.59 -57.84
CA ALA A 688 28.66 -6.27 -57.18
C ALA A 688 28.54 -5.12 -58.24
N PRO A 689 28.68 -3.81 -57.94
CA PRO A 689 28.48 -3.02 -56.70
C PRO A 689 27.50 -1.83 -56.95
N TRP A 690 27.99 -0.56 -56.92
CA TRP A 690 27.29 0.76 -56.89
C TRP A 690 26.59 1.04 -55.54
N THR A 691 26.80 2.14 -54.78
CA THR A 691 27.09 3.58 -55.04
C THR A 691 25.92 4.35 -55.70
N ASP A 692 25.54 5.57 -55.29
CA ASP A 692 26.24 6.55 -54.45
C ASP A 692 25.32 7.46 -53.58
N ILE A 693 25.99 8.25 -52.73
CA ILE A 693 25.59 9.49 -52.02
C ILE A 693 24.25 10.16 -52.44
N PHE A 694 23.45 10.58 -51.45
CA PHE A 694 22.85 11.93 -51.49
C PHE A 694 22.77 12.60 -50.11
N THR A 695 23.05 13.90 -50.07
CA THR A 695 23.03 14.75 -48.86
C THR A 695 21.91 15.78 -49.00
N LEU A 696 21.15 16.06 -47.94
CA LEU A 696 20.26 17.21 -47.89
C LEU A 696 20.27 17.86 -46.49
N ARG A 697 20.40 19.19 -46.47
CA ARG A 697 20.37 20.04 -45.27
C ARG A 697 19.02 20.73 -45.14
N LEU A 698 18.68 21.03 -43.88
CA LEU A 698 17.99 22.23 -43.39
C LEU A 698 17.25 23.12 -44.43
N ALA A 699 15.96 23.31 -44.19
CA ALA A 699 15.28 24.58 -44.46
C ALA A 699 14.48 24.96 -43.21
N GLU A 700 14.70 26.17 -42.69
CA GLU A 700 13.86 26.79 -41.68
C GLU A 700 12.79 27.65 -42.37
N ALA A 701 11.58 27.71 -41.83
CA ALA A 701 10.55 28.67 -42.18
C ALA A 701 9.68 28.95 -40.94
N SER A 702 9.07 30.14 -40.84
CA SER A 702 8.42 30.59 -39.60
C SER A 702 7.29 31.60 -39.85
N VAL A 703 6.35 31.66 -38.90
CA VAL A 703 5.30 32.70 -38.70
C VAL A 703 4.09 32.67 -39.65
N GLY A 704 2.89 32.86 -39.07
CA GLY A 704 1.61 33.09 -39.76
C GLY A 704 0.77 31.82 -39.92
N VAL A 705 -0.48 31.74 -39.41
CA VAL A 705 -1.33 32.70 -38.67
C VAL A 705 -1.85 32.04 -37.41
#